data_AF-A0A9D9YQ23-F1
#
_entry.id   AF-A0A9D9YQ23-F1
#
_cell.length_a   1.000
_cell.length_b   1.000
_cell.length_c   1.000
_cell.angle_alpha   90.00
_cell.angle_beta   90.00
_cell.angle_gamma   90.00
#
_symmetry.space_group_name_H-M   'P 1'
#
loop_
_entity.id
_entity.type
_entity.pdbx_description
1 polymer ?
#
loop_
_entity_poly.entity_id
_entity_poly.type
_entity_poly.pdbx_seq_one_letter_code
_entity_poly.pdbx_strand_id
1 'polypeptide(L)'
;MTITKHSSFQKLGLGILTLSLISGFLSALPTQAATLAETLPIIPEINDVMKGNLRSILVTGQTNSHRADIFIKAGDSITATGGFLVDVGCPSDPPNTFAGQSAIVDFFKRTTVGTSSAWCRISNSFTKDSRAAAGNWRTNALLSVATGDPGVRVGCNSGENQLACEVRQSKPAFALVMIGTNDVDALAVGSITLTDYKNQITTIVNQLQQSGVIPVLSTLPPRLDQNGSLQDEVNQLNQAIIEVAQSKTIPLWNYWRALQELGSSNNYGMDPDGIHPNTYRGDLAATMDSLGLKYGYNVRNFTALQTLAKLKSIVIDNGAADATIVTPPIITPVPPVTPPVVPTPVPIPPVTPVPPVTPPTPVSTFTLTGTPTAISIVQGATGIINLGIQRTNFTGSVRFSYDRLPTNARGTFNVSRTTGNTARFTITVGRTVRPGSYTVNVRALSGSITRTVTVPLTITSRTAPAPDFTLTRTPSTLSIQQGQAGTATVSITRLNGFNGTVAITTTGLPTGVTTNALTIGSGSTAGTLSFSANNTATVGTTTVTIRATSGSLAKTITLPLTITRAPIVTVPTAPTAPVPPTTPPTVEPVTGLRYDIGTPTVRDIWVSPNGNDNNSGASRSTPLATLGAAWRMIPSGTLTGTGYRIMMTAGTYPENTIPGYFELKRGTAQFPIIIQAADGRGTATLGAYLNIANVSYLYLIDINIIPYPAGDALHIEKGDHVLMRGMRLSGGNRSAHETIKINQSQYVYLEDSEISGAYDNTIDYVAVQYGHIVRNKISNANDWCAYVKGGSANIRVEGNEIFNCGTGGFTTGQGTGFEYMVSPWFHYEAYGITFVNNVIHDTEGAGIGVNGGFNIVMAHNTMYRVGSRGHVIEVVFGGRECDMDPSIPAATCANNLAAGGWGSTSREGEPIPNKNVYILNNIVYNPTGFQSRWQHFAIYNPRTPSAGTNIPSPARTDDNLVIKGNIIWNGPTDHSLGLPEQACMDNNPTCNQAQLLRDNAINTIQPQFVNAAAGDFRPVSGSNIRNMTAIAIPTLSWSALPARPLAPAGATTITVNVNRDGTSRATTNNVGAY
;
A
#
# COMPACT_ATOMS: atom_id res chain seq x y z
N MET A 1 70.34 23.32 -5.52
CA MET A 1 69.66 23.53 -4.23
C MET A 1 68.42 22.63 -4.24
N THR A 2 68.53 21.33 -3.96
CA THR A 2 68.37 20.66 -2.64
C THR A 2 66.98 20.92 -2.02
N ILE A 3 66.16 19.97 -1.56
CA ILE A 3 66.28 18.57 -1.08
C ILE A 3 64.79 18.08 -0.99
N THR A 4 64.26 17.05 -1.65
CA THR A 4 64.43 15.57 -1.57
C THR A 4 64.43 14.94 -0.18
N LYS A 5 63.53 13.97 0.06
CA LYS A 5 63.85 12.58 0.49
C LYS A 5 62.54 11.76 0.47
N HIS A 6 62.37 10.82 -0.47
CA HIS A 6 62.84 9.40 -0.46
C HIS A 6 62.07 8.54 0.55
N SER A 7 61.66 7.29 0.31
CA SER A 7 61.84 6.25 -0.75
C SER A 7 61.03 5.03 -0.24
N SER A 8 60.21 4.32 -1.03
CA SER A 8 60.52 3.19 -1.92
C SER A 8 61.06 1.90 -1.26
N PHE A 9 60.70 0.75 -1.88
CA PHE A 9 61.31 -0.60 -1.87
C PHE A 9 60.54 -1.72 -1.13
N GLN A 10 59.84 -2.62 -1.86
CA GLN A 10 60.28 -3.93 -2.46
C GLN A 10 60.09 -5.10 -1.46
N LYS A 11 59.67 -6.35 -1.77
CA LYS A 11 59.88 -7.22 -2.95
C LYS A 11 59.15 -8.59 -2.79
N LEU A 12 58.77 -9.20 -3.94
CA LEU A 12 58.83 -10.62 -4.34
C LEU A 12 58.02 -11.77 -3.67
N GLY A 13 57.45 -12.64 -4.55
CA GLY A 13 57.31 -14.11 -4.37
C GLY A 13 55.89 -14.65 -4.60
N LEU A 14 55.50 -15.16 -5.80
CA LEU A 14 55.45 -16.60 -6.15
C LEU A 14 55.27 -17.51 -4.90
N GLY A 15 54.27 -18.37 -4.71
CA GLY A 15 53.38 -19.12 -5.61
C GLY A 15 53.25 -20.54 -5.02
N ILE A 16 52.11 -21.22 -5.29
CA ILE A 16 51.93 -22.70 -5.29
C ILE A 16 51.40 -23.41 -4.01
N LEU A 17 50.11 -23.81 -4.17
CA LEU A 17 49.39 -25.07 -3.85
C LEU A 17 49.04 -25.52 -2.41
N THR A 18 47.70 -25.55 -2.17
CA THR A 18 46.80 -26.66 -1.70
C THR A 18 47.22 -27.54 -0.50
N LEU A 19 46.41 -28.02 0.44
CA LEU A 19 44.96 -28.29 0.62
C LEU A 19 44.82 -28.54 2.15
N SER A 20 43.88 -28.01 2.95
CA SER A 20 42.58 -28.62 3.27
C SER A 20 42.10 -28.15 4.66
N LEU A 21 40.77 -27.99 4.81
CA LEU A 21 39.95 -28.14 6.02
C LEU A 21 40.18 -27.23 7.24
N ILE A 22 39.34 -26.20 7.42
CA ILE A 22 38.60 -25.96 8.68
C ILE A 22 37.19 -25.46 8.36
N SER A 23 36.22 -26.35 8.49
CA SER A 23 34.80 -26.06 8.66
C SER A 23 34.52 -25.82 10.15
N GLY A 24 33.91 -24.69 10.52
CA GLY A 24 33.29 -24.51 11.83
C GLY A 24 33.24 -23.06 12.32
N PHE A 25 32.03 -22.64 12.72
CA PHE A 25 31.67 -21.38 13.39
C PHE A 25 31.33 -20.17 12.50
N LEU A 26 30.25 -20.30 11.71
CA LEU A 26 29.25 -19.23 11.71
C LEU A 26 28.48 -19.32 13.03
N SER A 27 28.88 -18.54 14.03
CA SER A 27 28.00 -18.22 15.15
C SER A 27 26.86 -17.36 14.62
N ALA A 28 25.63 -17.87 14.68
CA ALA A 28 24.44 -17.06 14.48
C ALA A 28 24.51 -15.82 15.39
N LEU A 29 24.46 -14.64 14.79
CA LEU A 29 24.14 -13.41 15.52
C LEU A 29 22.78 -13.64 16.20
N PRO A 30 22.64 -13.35 17.51
CA PRO A 30 21.33 -13.45 18.14
C PRO A 30 20.41 -12.42 17.49
N THR A 31 19.32 -12.89 16.87
CA THR A 31 18.20 -12.03 16.49
C THR A 31 17.67 -11.37 17.77
N GLN A 32 17.89 -10.06 17.92
CA GLN A 32 17.30 -9.26 18.99
C GLN A 32 15.77 -9.37 18.84
N ALA A 33 15.07 -9.75 19.90
CA ALA A 33 13.61 -9.78 19.89
C ALA A 33 13.09 -8.35 19.69
N ALA A 34 12.10 -8.18 18.81
CA ALA A 34 11.41 -6.92 18.59
C ALA A 34 10.92 -6.33 19.93
N THR A 35 11.13 -5.03 20.15
CA THR A 35 10.62 -4.35 21.34
C THR A 35 9.08 -4.33 21.32
N LEU A 36 8.41 -4.24 22.47
CA LEU A 36 6.93 -4.22 22.51
C LEU A 36 6.35 -3.05 21.70
N ALA A 37 7.05 -1.92 21.65
CA ALA A 37 6.67 -0.77 20.84
C ALA A 37 6.63 -1.08 19.33
N GLU A 38 7.43 -2.03 18.83
CA GLU A 38 7.40 -2.46 17.43
C GLU A 38 6.18 -3.33 17.09
N THR A 39 5.53 -3.90 18.10
CA THR A 39 4.43 -4.86 17.91
C THR A 39 3.06 -4.24 18.12
N LEU A 40 2.98 -3.10 18.81
CA LEU A 40 1.74 -2.41 19.14
C LEU A 40 1.34 -1.43 18.02
N PRO A 41 0.04 -1.29 17.70
CA PRO A 41 -0.43 -0.39 16.66
C PRO A 41 -0.19 1.08 17.03
N ILE A 42 -0.07 1.95 16.02
CA ILE A 42 0.08 3.41 16.19
C ILE A 42 -1.13 4.00 16.92
N ILE A 43 -2.33 3.66 16.42
CA ILE A 43 -3.61 4.06 17.01
C ILE A 43 -4.06 2.96 17.96
N PRO A 44 -4.43 3.26 19.22
CA PRO A 44 -4.73 2.24 20.22
C PRO A 44 -5.89 1.34 19.80
N GLU A 45 -5.75 0.03 20.01
CA GLU A 45 -6.86 -0.91 19.98
C GLU A 45 -7.67 -0.82 21.29
N ILE A 46 -8.98 -0.64 21.16
CA ILE A 46 -9.91 -0.49 22.29
C ILE A 46 -10.85 -1.69 22.29
N ASN A 47 -10.42 -2.77 22.94
CA ASN A 47 -11.25 -3.96 23.15
C ASN A 47 -12.36 -3.70 24.20
N ASP A 48 -13.26 -4.66 24.38
CA ASP A 48 -14.41 -4.53 25.30
C ASP A 48 -14.01 -4.24 26.74
N VAL A 49 -12.91 -4.83 27.23
CA VAL A 49 -12.41 -4.62 28.60
C VAL A 49 -11.94 -3.18 28.77
N MET A 50 -11.14 -2.68 27.82
CA MET A 50 -10.68 -1.30 27.83
C MET A 50 -11.85 -0.33 27.69
N LYS A 51 -12.76 -0.55 26.73
CA LYS A 51 -13.97 0.26 26.56
C LYS A 51 -14.75 0.36 27.88
N GLY A 52 -14.96 -0.76 28.58
CA GLY A 52 -15.65 -0.79 29.87
C GLY A 52 -14.97 0.12 30.92
N ASN A 53 -13.65 0.00 31.07
CA ASN A 53 -12.87 0.84 31.97
C ASN A 53 -12.96 2.34 31.60
N LEU A 54 -12.76 2.68 30.32
CA LEU A 54 -12.79 4.08 29.86
C LEU A 54 -14.17 4.72 30.03
N ARG A 55 -15.25 3.97 29.79
CA ARG A 55 -16.61 4.46 30.03
C ARG A 55 -16.88 4.67 31.51
N SER A 56 -16.35 3.82 32.39
CA SER A 56 -16.44 4.03 33.85
C SER A 56 -15.78 5.35 34.26
N ILE A 57 -14.57 5.62 33.75
CA ILE A 57 -13.85 6.88 34.00
C ILE A 57 -14.63 8.08 33.46
N LEU A 58 -15.19 7.97 32.23
CA LEU A 58 -16.00 9.03 31.63
C LEU A 58 -17.23 9.37 32.47
N VAL A 59 -17.93 8.37 33.02
CA VAL A 59 -19.11 8.57 33.89
C VAL A 59 -18.72 9.25 35.20
N THR A 60 -17.59 8.86 35.81
CA THR A 60 -17.02 9.59 36.95
C THR A 60 -16.73 11.04 36.58
N GLY A 61 -16.14 11.28 35.41
CA GLY A 61 -15.90 12.63 34.89
C GLY A 61 -17.16 13.46 34.74
N GLN A 62 -18.23 12.88 34.17
CA GLN A 62 -19.52 13.55 34.04
C GLN A 62 -20.10 13.93 35.42
N THR A 63 -19.94 13.08 36.42
CA THR A 63 -20.31 13.38 37.82
C THR A 63 -19.48 14.55 38.38
N ASN A 64 -18.19 14.62 38.01
CA ASN A 64 -17.29 15.72 38.35
C ASN A 64 -17.45 16.96 37.43
N SER A 65 -18.50 17.01 36.61
CA SER A 65 -18.80 18.09 35.66
C SER A 65 -17.75 18.27 34.54
N HIS A 66 -17.05 17.20 34.16
CA HIS A 66 -16.18 17.18 33.00
C HIS A 66 -16.97 17.18 31.68
N ARG A 67 -16.37 17.78 30.65
CA ARG A 67 -16.97 17.99 29.33
C ARG A 67 -16.38 17.01 28.32
N ALA A 68 -17.26 16.27 27.63
CA ALA A 68 -16.90 15.27 26.61
C ALA A 68 -16.08 15.84 25.44
N ASP A 69 -16.26 17.14 25.16
CA ASP A 69 -15.63 17.90 24.08
C ASP A 69 -14.47 18.77 24.55
N ILE A 70 -13.85 18.40 25.66
CA ILE A 70 -12.60 19.00 26.11
C ILE A 70 -11.56 17.90 26.32
N PHE A 71 -10.40 18.06 25.70
CA PHE A 71 -9.17 17.38 26.11
C PHE A 71 -8.13 18.38 26.62
N ILE A 72 -7.16 17.90 27.41
CA ILE A 72 -5.97 18.64 27.85
C ILE A 72 -4.69 17.95 27.34
N LYS A 73 -3.61 18.73 27.28
CA LYS A 73 -2.25 18.28 26.93
C LYS A 73 -1.38 18.32 28.19
N ALA A 74 -0.69 17.25 28.54
CA ALA A 74 0.21 17.21 29.69
C ALA A 74 1.57 16.62 29.30
N GLY A 75 2.67 17.32 29.59
CA GLY A 75 3.97 16.88 29.10
C GLY A 75 5.14 17.84 29.23
N ASP A 76 6.20 17.53 28.50
CA ASP A 76 7.46 18.29 28.47
C ASP A 76 7.57 19.18 27.21
N SER A 77 8.77 19.42 26.67
CA SER A 77 8.99 20.29 25.50
C SER A 77 8.23 19.88 24.25
N ILE A 78 8.12 18.59 23.96
CA ILE A 78 7.35 18.09 22.82
C ILE A 78 5.83 18.14 23.07
N THR A 79 5.39 18.60 24.24
CA THR A 79 3.98 18.92 24.51
C THR A 79 3.73 20.43 24.63
N ALA A 80 4.67 21.17 25.22
CA ALA A 80 4.56 22.60 25.48
C ALA A 80 4.76 23.48 24.24
N THR A 81 5.36 22.93 23.19
CA THR A 81 5.59 23.63 21.92
C THR A 81 4.28 24.07 21.24
N GLY A 82 4.32 25.24 20.58
CA GLY A 82 3.24 25.72 19.72
C GLY A 82 2.91 24.74 18.57
N GLY A 83 3.88 23.94 18.13
CA GLY A 83 3.63 22.93 17.10
C GLY A 83 2.68 21.79 17.53
N PHE A 84 2.36 21.63 18.82
CA PHE A 84 1.47 20.56 19.28
C PHE A 84 0.01 20.96 19.26
N LEU A 85 -0.62 20.66 18.12
CA LEU A 85 -2.02 20.87 17.80
C LEU A 85 -2.52 22.33 17.85
N VAL A 86 -1.71 23.33 18.21
CA VAL A 86 -2.18 24.73 18.31
C VAL A 86 -2.68 25.22 16.95
N ASP A 87 -1.93 24.97 15.87
CA ASP A 87 -2.31 25.39 14.53
C ASP A 87 -3.62 24.75 14.07
N VAL A 88 -3.92 23.51 14.50
CA VAL A 88 -5.20 22.83 14.21
C VAL A 88 -6.40 23.60 14.78
N GLY A 89 -6.24 24.22 15.95
CA GLY A 89 -7.28 25.00 16.59
C GLY A 89 -7.42 26.43 16.07
N CYS A 90 -6.46 26.92 15.28
CA CYS A 90 -6.46 28.25 14.66
C CYS A 90 -6.88 28.18 13.18
N PRO A 91 -7.51 29.23 12.63
CA PRO A 91 -7.69 29.40 11.19
C PRO A 91 -6.37 29.82 10.55
N SER A 92 -5.95 29.19 9.45
CA SER A 92 -4.67 29.46 8.75
C SER A 92 -4.86 29.75 7.26
N ASP A 93 -3.85 30.38 6.65
CA ASP A 93 -3.72 30.61 5.20
C ASP A 93 -2.29 30.20 4.75
N PRO A 94 -2.12 29.13 3.94
CA PRO A 94 -3.18 28.30 3.37
C PRO A 94 -3.96 27.52 4.45
N PRO A 95 -5.21 27.11 4.17
CA PRO A 95 -6.01 26.36 5.13
C PRO A 95 -5.32 25.08 5.57
N ASN A 96 -5.38 24.79 6.87
CA ASN A 96 -4.91 23.51 7.41
C ASN A 96 -5.56 22.33 6.70
N THR A 97 -4.78 21.29 6.43
CA THR A 97 -5.24 20.05 5.83
C THR A 97 -5.31 18.98 6.91
N PHE A 98 -6.46 18.31 7.08
CA PHE A 98 -6.68 17.38 8.19
C PHE A 98 -6.80 15.90 7.78
N ALA A 99 -6.59 15.57 6.50
CA ALA A 99 -6.66 14.19 5.98
C ALA A 99 -7.83 13.35 6.55
N GLY A 100 -9.05 13.89 6.44
CA GLY A 100 -10.27 13.22 6.91
C GLY A 100 -10.61 13.39 8.39
N GLN A 101 -9.82 14.15 9.17
CA GLN A 101 -10.06 14.37 10.61
C GLN A 101 -10.87 15.64 10.96
N SER A 102 -11.47 16.33 9.97
CA SER A 102 -12.19 17.60 10.22
C SER A 102 -13.31 17.47 11.27
N ALA A 103 -14.03 16.35 11.29
CA ALA A 103 -15.14 16.15 12.23
C ALA A 103 -14.69 16.10 13.71
N ILE A 104 -13.52 15.52 14.00
CA ILE A 104 -12.98 15.49 15.36
C ILE A 104 -12.39 16.85 15.75
N VAL A 105 -11.83 17.58 14.78
CA VAL A 105 -11.35 18.96 14.97
C VAL A 105 -12.52 19.87 15.35
N ASP A 106 -13.62 19.84 14.60
CA ASP A 106 -14.81 20.64 14.89
C ASP A 106 -15.41 20.31 16.27
N PHE A 107 -15.43 19.02 16.63
CA PHE A 107 -15.93 18.58 17.92
C PHE A 107 -15.17 19.21 19.11
N PHE A 108 -13.84 19.28 19.06
CA PHE A 108 -13.04 19.86 20.15
C PHE A 108 -12.83 21.38 20.03
N LYS A 109 -13.09 21.99 18.86
CA LYS A 109 -13.08 23.47 18.69
C LYS A 109 -14.32 24.14 19.26
N ARG A 110 -15.44 23.43 19.37
CA ARG A 110 -16.74 24.01 19.73
C ARG A 110 -16.81 24.60 21.15
N THR A 111 -15.88 24.20 22.02
CA THR A 111 -15.85 24.63 23.42
C THR A 111 -14.67 25.56 23.68
N THR A 112 -14.97 26.75 24.18
CA THR A 112 -13.97 27.66 24.73
C THR A 112 -13.52 27.21 26.11
N VAL A 113 -12.19 27.11 26.33
CA VAL A 113 -11.61 26.63 27.59
C VAL A 113 -10.33 27.39 27.95
N GLY A 114 -10.30 28.02 29.12
CA GLY A 114 -9.12 28.72 29.64
C GLY A 114 -8.61 29.88 28.77
N THR A 115 -7.38 30.30 29.03
CA THR A 115 -6.67 31.35 28.26
C THR A 115 -5.80 30.71 27.19
N SER A 116 -5.60 31.43 26.08
CA SER A 116 -4.71 31.02 25.00
C SER A 116 -3.73 32.12 24.65
N SER A 117 -2.45 31.75 24.57
CA SER A 117 -1.37 32.58 24.01
C SER A 117 -1.14 32.32 22.52
N ALA A 118 -1.98 31.49 21.87
CA ALA A 118 -1.89 31.22 20.45
C ALA A 118 -2.05 32.50 19.62
N TRP A 119 -1.35 32.57 18.50
CA TRP A 119 -1.32 33.73 17.60
C TRP A 119 -2.73 34.15 17.12
N CYS A 120 -3.65 33.19 16.97
CA CYS A 120 -5.03 33.47 16.55
C CYS A 120 -5.95 33.96 17.69
N ARG A 121 -5.48 33.97 18.95
CA ARG A 121 -6.25 34.37 20.15
C ARG A 121 -7.56 33.60 20.38
N ILE A 122 -7.79 32.51 19.67
CA ILE A 122 -8.93 31.61 19.89
C ILE A 122 -8.54 30.65 21.00
N SER A 123 -9.41 30.45 21.99
CA SER A 123 -9.18 29.52 23.08
C SER A 123 -10.10 28.32 22.96
N ASN A 124 -9.55 27.12 22.78
CA ASN A 124 -10.24 25.83 22.77
C ASN A 124 -9.25 24.72 23.22
N SER A 125 -9.64 23.44 23.20
CA SER A 125 -8.75 22.34 23.65
C SER A 125 -7.41 22.25 22.92
N PHE A 126 -7.35 22.72 21.68
CA PHE A 126 -6.12 22.73 20.89
C PHE A 126 -5.19 23.90 21.26
N THR A 127 -5.75 25.08 21.46
CA THR A 127 -4.97 26.34 21.57
C THR A 127 -4.78 26.83 23.01
N LYS A 128 -5.49 26.25 23.98
CA LYS A 128 -5.35 26.62 25.38
C LYS A 128 -3.92 26.43 25.88
N ASP A 129 -3.47 27.38 26.70
CA ASP A 129 -2.23 27.25 27.46
C ASP A 129 -2.39 26.17 28.53
N SER A 130 -1.69 25.05 28.35
CA SER A 130 -1.68 23.98 29.34
C SER A 130 -0.89 24.39 30.59
N ARG A 131 -1.50 24.23 31.76
CA ARG A 131 -0.80 24.34 33.05
C ARG A 131 0.00 23.08 33.36
N ALA A 132 -0.30 21.98 32.68
CA ALA A 132 0.38 20.70 32.82
C ALA A 132 1.48 20.48 31.76
N ALA A 133 2.02 21.53 31.13
CA ALA A 133 3.13 21.36 30.18
C ALA A 133 4.18 22.48 30.24
N ALA A 134 5.46 22.12 30.21
CA ALA A 134 6.56 23.06 30.01
C ALA A 134 7.85 22.37 29.48
N GLY A 135 8.73 23.14 28.85
CA GLY A 135 9.92 22.63 28.14
C GLY A 135 10.82 21.68 28.92
N ASN A 136 11.19 22.07 30.15
CA ASN A 136 12.22 21.36 30.93
C ASN A 136 11.63 20.38 31.95
N TRP A 137 10.37 20.00 31.79
CA TRP A 137 9.68 19.17 32.77
C TRP A 137 10.05 17.70 32.64
N ARG A 138 10.18 17.07 33.79
CA ARG A 138 10.17 15.61 33.95
C ARG A 138 8.85 15.17 34.54
N THR A 139 8.62 13.87 34.63
CA THR A 139 7.41 13.29 35.24
C THR A 139 7.06 13.87 36.62
N ASN A 140 8.04 14.22 37.46
CA ASN A 140 7.82 14.79 38.80
C ASN A 140 7.18 16.18 38.77
N ALA A 141 7.42 16.98 37.73
CA ALA A 141 6.93 18.36 37.64
C ALA A 141 5.40 18.44 37.49
N LEU A 142 4.77 17.41 36.91
CA LEU A 142 3.32 17.29 36.86
C LEU A 142 2.70 17.11 38.26
N LEU A 143 3.47 16.52 39.18
CA LEU A 143 3.06 16.12 40.52
C LEU A 143 3.50 17.11 41.61
N SER A 144 4.31 18.11 41.28
CA SER A 144 4.80 19.11 42.25
C SER A 144 3.69 20.08 42.66
N VAL A 145 3.55 20.32 43.97
CA VAL A 145 2.53 21.22 44.56
C VAL A 145 2.96 22.68 44.49
N ALA A 146 1.99 23.57 44.30
CA ALA A 146 2.22 25.00 44.22
C ALA A 146 2.65 25.61 45.58
N THR A 147 3.96 25.63 45.85
CA THR A 147 4.58 26.40 46.95
C THR A 147 5.93 26.96 46.52
N GLY A 148 6.01 28.24 46.16
CA GLY A 148 7.27 28.99 46.05
C GLY A 148 8.29 28.52 45.00
N ASP A 149 7.94 27.57 44.13
CA ASP A 149 8.82 26.99 43.12
C ASP A 149 8.75 27.79 41.79
N PRO A 150 9.87 28.20 41.17
CA PRO A 150 9.90 28.94 39.90
C PRO A 150 9.21 28.25 38.70
N GLY A 151 8.77 26.99 38.83
CA GLY A 151 7.95 26.28 37.84
C GLY A 151 6.43 26.45 37.95
N VAL A 152 5.91 27.14 38.97
CA VAL A 152 4.46 27.23 39.24
C VAL A 152 3.79 28.27 38.35
N ARG A 153 2.89 27.83 37.45
CA ARG A 153 2.12 28.71 36.58
C ARG A 153 0.94 29.36 37.34
N VAL A 154 0.68 30.64 37.06
CA VAL A 154 -0.37 31.47 37.68
C VAL A 154 -1.76 30.82 37.60
N GLY A 155 -2.49 30.76 38.73
CA GLY A 155 -3.90 30.33 38.80
C GLY A 155 -4.19 28.98 39.50
N CYS A 156 -3.18 28.31 40.04
CA CYS A 156 -3.34 27.08 40.83
C CYS A 156 -3.59 27.37 42.31
N ASN A 157 -4.39 26.52 42.96
CA ASN A 157 -4.70 26.66 44.39
C ASN A 157 -3.50 26.26 45.24
N SER A 158 -3.41 26.80 46.46
CA SER A 158 -2.37 26.37 47.42
C SER A 158 -2.49 24.87 47.72
N GLY A 159 -1.37 24.15 47.66
CA GLY A 159 -1.33 22.68 47.85
C GLY A 159 -1.79 21.85 46.65
N GLU A 160 -2.19 22.48 45.54
CA GLU A 160 -2.58 21.81 44.29
C GLU A 160 -1.36 21.57 43.41
N ASN A 161 -1.25 20.39 42.80
CA ASN A 161 -0.21 20.11 41.79
C ASN A 161 -0.63 20.56 40.38
N GLN A 162 0.33 20.66 39.46
CA GLN A 162 0.11 21.21 38.12
C GLN A 162 -0.95 20.45 37.32
N LEU A 163 -0.92 19.11 37.41
CA LEU A 163 -1.89 18.27 36.73
C LEU A 163 -3.30 18.43 37.30
N ALA A 164 -3.45 18.51 38.63
CA ALA A 164 -4.73 18.74 39.30
C ALA A 164 -5.30 20.11 38.93
N CYS A 165 -4.43 21.13 38.90
CA CYS A 165 -4.77 22.49 38.49
C CYS A 165 -5.30 22.54 37.06
N GLU A 166 -4.63 21.89 36.11
CA GLU A 166 -5.08 21.81 34.72
C GLU A 166 -6.43 21.09 34.59
N VAL A 167 -6.62 19.98 35.30
CA VAL A 167 -7.89 19.23 35.30
C VAL A 167 -9.02 20.08 35.88
N ARG A 168 -8.81 20.72 37.03
CA ARG A 168 -9.81 21.58 37.68
C ARG A 168 -10.22 22.75 36.79
N GLN A 169 -9.26 23.41 36.15
CA GLN A 169 -9.54 24.58 35.30
C GLN A 169 -10.23 24.21 33.99
N SER A 170 -9.92 23.03 33.44
CA SER A 170 -10.35 22.66 32.08
C SER A 170 -11.55 21.73 32.06
N LYS A 171 -11.76 20.97 33.13
CA LYS A 171 -12.79 19.93 33.25
C LYS A 171 -12.86 18.98 32.03
N PRO A 172 -11.75 18.31 31.66
CA PRO A 172 -11.66 17.55 30.41
C PRO A 172 -12.18 16.11 30.51
N ALA A 173 -12.60 15.54 29.39
CA ALA A 173 -12.84 14.10 29.27
C ALA A 173 -11.56 13.31 29.00
N PHE A 174 -10.59 13.89 28.29
CA PHE A 174 -9.34 13.23 27.90
C PHE A 174 -8.10 14.02 28.30
N ALA A 175 -7.00 13.33 28.60
CA ALA A 175 -5.68 13.92 28.75
C ALA A 175 -4.68 13.20 27.85
N LEU A 176 -4.12 13.93 26.88
CA LEU A 176 -2.98 13.45 26.09
C LEU A 176 -1.71 13.66 26.92
N VAL A 177 -1.10 12.57 27.38
CA VAL A 177 0.07 12.59 28.25
C VAL A 177 1.30 12.15 27.46
N MET A 178 2.21 13.09 27.20
CA MET A 178 3.45 12.86 26.48
C MET A 178 4.60 13.48 27.29
N ILE A 179 5.18 12.69 28.18
CA ILE A 179 6.22 13.13 29.11
C ILE A 179 7.29 12.06 29.29
N GLY A 180 8.54 12.49 29.28
CA GLY A 180 9.68 11.62 29.49
C GLY A 180 10.90 11.98 28.66
N THR A 181 10.80 12.95 27.76
CA THR A 181 11.93 13.41 26.92
C THR A 181 13.12 13.81 27.79
N ASN A 182 12.87 14.55 28.88
CA ASN A 182 13.91 14.95 29.85
C ASN A 182 14.20 13.86 30.91
N ASP A 183 13.30 12.89 31.09
CA ASP A 183 13.52 11.73 31.96
C ASP A 183 14.52 10.75 31.32
N VAL A 184 14.65 10.72 29.97
CA VAL A 184 15.70 9.97 29.26
C VAL A 184 17.09 10.42 29.74
N ASP A 185 17.36 11.73 29.70
CA ASP A 185 18.65 12.27 30.15
C ASP A 185 18.85 12.01 31.65
N ALA A 186 17.78 12.12 32.45
CA ALA A 186 17.82 11.85 33.88
C ALA A 186 18.16 10.39 34.22
N LEU A 187 17.64 9.44 33.42
CA LEU A 187 17.90 8.01 33.55
C LEU A 187 19.34 7.70 33.11
N ALA A 188 19.79 8.27 31.99
CA ALA A 188 21.13 8.06 31.45
C ALA A 188 22.23 8.48 32.43
N VAL A 189 22.03 9.59 33.17
CA VAL A 189 22.98 10.06 34.20
C VAL A 189 22.73 9.46 35.58
N GLY A 190 21.77 8.54 35.72
CA GLY A 190 21.45 7.85 36.98
C GLY A 190 20.80 8.75 38.05
N SER A 191 20.24 9.90 37.67
CA SER A 191 19.54 10.81 38.60
C SER A 191 18.11 10.35 38.95
N ILE A 192 17.56 9.42 38.16
CA ILE A 192 16.34 8.67 38.45
C ILE A 192 16.55 7.20 38.11
N THR A 193 15.74 6.31 38.67
CA THR A 193 15.65 4.91 38.24
C THR A 193 14.44 4.68 37.34
N LEU A 194 14.44 3.58 36.56
CA LEU A 194 13.28 3.17 35.77
C LEU A 194 12.03 2.94 36.67
N THR A 195 12.24 2.47 37.90
CA THR A 195 11.20 2.32 38.91
C THR A 195 10.59 3.66 39.30
N ASP A 196 11.42 4.69 39.50
CA ASP A 196 10.94 6.04 39.82
C ASP A 196 10.07 6.60 38.70
N TYR A 197 10.51 6.47 37.45
CA TYR A 197 9.73 6.91 36.28
C TYR A 197 8.39 6.15 36.19
N LYS A 198 8.40 4.82 36.29
CA LYS A 198 7.19 3.99 36.22
C LYS A 198 6.20 4.33 37.34
N ASN A 199 6.69 4.59 38.56
CA ASN A 199 5.86 5.00 39.69
C ASN A 199 5.22 6.38 39.46
N GLN A 200 5.97 7.32 38.86
CA GLN A 200 5.47 8.65 38.58
C GLN A 200 4.42 8.65 37.46
N ILE A 201 4.65 7.94 36.35
CA ILE A 201 3.63 7.74 35.29
C ILE A 201 2.38 7.05 35.86
N THR A 202 2.56 6.03 36.70
CA THR A 202 1.45 5.36 37.39
C THR A 202 0.66 6.34 38.27
N THR A 203 1.35 7.24 38.97
CA THR A 203 0.72 8.26 39.84
C THR A 203 -0.06 9.29 39.01
N ILE A 204 0.51 9.77 37.90
CA ILE A 204 -0.15 10.66 36.93
C ILE A 204 -1.44 10.02 36.41
N VAL A 205 -1.36 8.77 35.96
CA VAL A 205 -2.52 8.01 35.46
C VAL A 205 -3.58 7.84 36.54
N ASN A 206 -3.19 7.44 37.75
CA ASN A 206 -4.12 7.28 38.87
C ASN A 206 -4.85 8.59 39.20
N GLN A 207 -4.13 9.71 39.25
CA GLN A 207 -4.72 11.02 39.54
C GLN A 207 -5.75 11.44 38.48
N LEU A 208 -5.44 11.20 37.18
CA LEU A 208 -6.38 11.46 36.08
C LEU A 208 -7.63 10.58 36.17
N GLN A 209 -7.45 9.27 36.36
CA GLN A 209 -8.56 8.33 36.48
C GLN A 209 -9.45 8.64 37.69
N GLN A 210 -8.86 8.95 38.85
CA GLN A 210 -9.59 9.34 40.07
C GLN A 210 -10.35 10.65 39.89
N SER A 211 -9.84 11.56 39.07
CA SER A 211 -10.53 12.81 38.74
C SER A 211 -11.64 12.60 37.69
N GLY A 212 -11.73 11.42 37.06
CA GLY A 212 -12.68 11.17 35.97
C GLY A 212 -12.21 11.70 34.61
N VAL A 213 -10.90 11.72 34.38
CA VAL A 213 -10.28 12.06 33.08
C VAL A 213 -9.65 10.80 32.50
N ILE A 214 -9.91 10.50 31.22
CA ILE A 214 -9.31 9.37 30.53
C ILE A 214 -7.87 9.73 30.12
N PRO A 215 -6.84 9.07 30.69
CA PRO A 215 -5.46 9.27 30.25
C PRO A 215 -5.19 8.51 28.94
N VAL A 216 -4.49 9.18 28.02
CA VAL A 216 -3.95 8.59 26.79
C VAL A 216 -2.43 8.77 26.87
N LEU A 217 -1.69 7.68 27.06
CA LEU A 217 -0.24 7.75 27.14
C LEU A 217 0.37 7.72 25.74
N SER A 218 1.37 8.58 25.49
CA SER A 218 2.20 8.52 24.29
C SER A 218 3.53 7.86 24.60
N THR A 219 4.02 7.00 23.71
CA THR A 219 5.46 6.66 23.68
C THR A 219 6.30 7.89 23.27
N LEU A 220 7.55 7.94 23.72
CA LEU A 220 8.55 8.95 23.41
C LEU A 220 9.14 8.74 22.00
N PRO A 221 9.40 9.81 21.22
CA PRO A 221 10.09 9.72 19.94
C PRO A 221 11.54 9.20 20.11
N PRO A 222 12.19 8.73 19.03
CA PRO A 222 13.62 8.43 19.03
C PRO A 222 14.46 9.63 19.48
N ARG A 223 15.56 9.38 20.20
CA ARG A 223 16.60 10.36 20.51
C ARG A 223 17.81 10.07 19.62
N LEU A 224 18.16 11.04 18.77
CA LEU A 224 19.29 10.97 17.84
C LEU A 224 20.46 11.86 18.26
N ASP A 225 20.28 12.68 19.30
CA ASP A 225 21.36 13.41 19.93
C ASP A 225 22.36 12.44 20.57
N GLN A 226 23.55 12.95 20.88
CA GLN A 226 24.64 12.13 21.44
C GLN A 226 24.95 10.89 20.56
N ASN A 227 24.82 11.04 19.24
CA ASN A 227 24.98 9.97 18.25
C ASN A 227 24.05 8.76 18.48
N GLY A 228 22.86 8.98 19.04
CA GLY A 228 21.87 7.94 19.31
C GLY A 228 22.20 7.04 20.50
N SER A 229 23.14 7.44 21.36
CA SER A 229 23.54 6.63 22.53
C SER A 229 22.43 6.45 23.56
N LEU A 230 21.38 7.30 23.51
CA LEU A 230 20.27 7.30 24.44
C LEU A 230 19.09 6.39 24.04
N GLN A 231 19.23 5.61 22.96
CA GLN A 231 18.12 4.77 22.49
C GLN A 231 17.77 3.63 23.42
N ASP A 232 18.72 3.13 24.21
CA ASP A 232 18.42 2.10 25.21
C ASP A 232 17.57 2.67 26.35
N GLU A 233 17.80 3.90 26.77
CA GLU A 233 16.98 4.63 27.74
C GLU A 233 15.59 4.94 27.18
N VAL A 234 15.50 5.41 25.92
CA VAL A 234 14.21 5.61 25.24
C VAL A 234 13.40 4.31 25.20
N ASN A 235 14.04 3.19 24.85
CA ASN A 235 13.40 1.88 24.81
C ASN A 235 12.92 1.44 26.21
N GLN A 236 13.73 1.65 27.25
CA GLN A 236 13.36 1.34 28.64
C GLN A 236 12.17 2.17 29.12
N LEU A 237 12.17 3.48 28.86
CA LEU A 237 11.05 4.35 29.24
C LEU A 237 9.78 4.02 28.45
N ASN A 238 9.88 3.80 27.13
CA ASN A 238 8.75 3.38 26.30
C ASN A 238 8.15 2.06 26.76
N GLN A 239 9.00 1.10 27.15
CA GLN A 239 8.56 -0.16 27.75
C GLN A 239 7.79 0.09 29.06
N ALA A 240 8.26 0.97 29.94
CA ALA A 240 7.55 1.33 31.17
C ALA A 240 6.20 2.00 30.88
N ILE A 241 6.12 2.90 29.88
CA ILE A 241 4.87 3.55 29.44
C ILE A 241 3.86 2.49 28.98
N ILE A 242 4.30 1.56 28.12
CA ILE A 242 3.47 0.45 27.61
C ILE A 242 2.93 -0.40 28.76
N GLU A 243 3.79 -0.80 29.70
CA GLU A 243 3.39 -1.61 30.85
C GLU A 243 2.40 -0.90 31.76
N VAL A 244 2.55 0.42 31.97
CA VAL A 244 1.56 1.20 32.73
C VAL A 244 0.25 1.29 31.97
N ALA A 245 0.26 1.57 30.67
CA ALA A 245 -0.96 1.63 29.86
C ALA A 245 -1.74 0.30 29.89
N GLN A 246 -1.05 -0.82 29.71
CA GLN A 246 -1.63 -2.16 29.76
C GLN A 246 -2.16 -2.50 31.16
N SER A 247 -1.35 -2.30 32.21
CA SER A 247 -1.76 -2.61 33.59
C SER A 247 -2.93 -1.76 34.09
N LYS A 248 -3.05 -0.51 33.60
CA LYS A 248 -4.15 0.40 33.90
C LYS A 248 -5.32 0.27 32.94
N THR A 249 -5.17 -0.55 31.89
CA THR A 249 -6.20 -0.79 30.87
C THR A 249 -6.68 0.52 30.26
N ILE A 250 -5.72 1.33 29.78
CA ILE A 250 -5.93 2.65 29.16
C ILE A 250 -5.26 2.72 27.77
N PRO A 251 -5.69 3.66 26.90
CA PRO A 251 -5.13 3.81 25.56
C PRO A 251 -3.64 4.16 25.56
N LEU A 252 -2.90 3.53 24.66
CA LEU A 252 -1.53 3.87 24.29
C LEU A 252 -1.50 4.38 22.85
N TRP A 253 -1.10 5.63 22.67
CA TRP A 253 -0.77 6.19 21.36
C TRP A 253 0.71 5.97 21.07
N ASN A 254 1.01 5.09 20.11
CA ASN A 254 2.38 4.64 19.85
C ASN A 254 3.06 5.57 18.83
N TYR A 255 3.35 6.79 19.28
CA TYR A 255 4.01 7.83 18.48
C TYR A 255 5.43 7.44 18.03
N TRP A 256 6.18 6.68 18.83
CA TRP A 256 7.50 6.16 18.46
C TRP A 256 7.38 5.31 17.20
N ARG A 257 6.42 4.37 17.17
CA ARG A 257 6.17 3.52 16.01
C ARG A 257 5.77 4.34 14.78
N ALA A 258 4.99 5.40 14.95
CA ALA A 258 4.62 6.29 13.84
C ALA A 258 5.85 6.96 13.21
N LEU A 259 6.84 7.35 14.02
CA LEU A 259 8.09 7.92 13.51
C LEU A 259 9.01 6.87 12.87
N GLN A 260 8.94 5.60 13.28
CA GLN A 260 9.67 4.53 12.61
C GLN A 260 9.27 4.37 11.13
N GLU A 261 8.02 4.69 10.76
CA GLU A 261 7.52 4.64 9.39
C GLU A 261 8.16 5.71 8.47
N LEU A 262 8.69 6.79 9.05
CA LEU A 262 9.43 7.82 8.30
C LEU A 262 10.85 7.38 7.94
N GLY A 263 11.39 6.38 8.65
CA GLY A 263 12.68 5.76 8.38
C GLY A 263 13.89 6.62 8.78
N SER A 264 15.04 5.96 8.87
CA SER A 264 16.32 6.59 9.22
C SER A 264 16.81 7.57 8.14
N SER A 265 16.42 7.40 6.88
CA SER A 265 16.78 8.31 5.79
C SER A 265 16.21 9.72 5.96
N ASN A 266 15.19 9.88 6.82
CA ASN A 266 14.60 11.16 7.20
C ASN A 266 14.79 11.44 8.71
N ASN A 267 15.82 10.87 9.33
CA ASN A 267 16.06 10.97 10.77
C ASN A 267 14.81 10.62 11.61
N TYR A 268 13.95 9.72 11.13
CA TYR A 268 12.66 9.39 11.77
C TYR A 268 11.75 10.61 12.01
N GLY A 269 11.88 11.68 11.21
CA GLY A 269 11.15 12.93 11.42
C GLY A 269 11.67 13.77 12.58
N MET A 270 12.93 13.59 12.98
CA MET A 270 13.59 14.38 14.03
C MET A 270 14.29 15.62 13.45
N ASP A 271 14.25 16.72 14.19
CA ASP A 271 15.04 17.92 13.93
C ASP A 271 16.55 17.63 14.11
N PRO A 272 17.42 18.51 13.57
CA PRO A 272 18.86 18.36 13.70
C PRO A 272 19.40 18.33 15.12
N ASP A 273 18.64 18.83 16.11
CA ASP A 273 19.02 18.74 17.52
C ASP A 273 18.95 17.31 18.08
N GLY A 274 18.28 16.40 17.37
CA GLY A 274 18.13 15.00 17.73
C GLY A 274 17.20 14.74 18.93
N ILE A 275 16.53 15.76 19.45
CA ILE A 275 15.65 15.70 20.62
C ILE A 275 14.20 16.01 20.23
N HIS A 276 13.99 17.03 19.39
CA HIS A 276 12.68 17.48 18.98
C HIS A 276 12.31 16.93 17.59
N PRO A 277 11.05 16.56 17.33
CA PRO A 277 10.58 16.27 15.98
C PRO A 277 10.54 17.51 15.08
N ASN A 278 10.79 17.33 13.78
CA ASN A 278 10.77 18.40 12.79
C ASN A 278 9.35 18.78 12.32
N THR A 279 9.24 19.94 11.65
CA THR A 279 7.95 20.48 11.15
C THR A 279 8.01 20.75 9.65
N TYR A 280 6.92 20.47 8.93
CA TYR A 280 6.80 20.84 7.52
C TYR A 280 6.98 22.35 7.35
N ARG A 281 7.91 22.74 6.46
CA ARG A 281 8.34 24.13 6.22
C ARG A 281 8.80 24.92 7.47
N GLY A 282 9.03 24.23 8.59
CA GLY A 282 9.49 24.82 9.85
C GLY A 282 8.38 25.34 10.77
N ASP A 283 7.18 25.59 10.26
CA ASP A 283 6.08 26.22 11.02
C ASP A 283 4.68 25.68 10.69
N LEU A 284 4.52 24.77 9.74
CA LEU A 284 3.20 24.27 9.29
C LEU A 284 2.83 22.91 9.90
N ALA A 285 2.76 22.83 11.23
CA ALA A 285 2.52 21.56 11.95
C ALA A 285 1.10 20.98 11.78
N ALA A 286 0.15 21.75 11.23
CA ALA A 286 -1.22 21.31 10.93
C ALA A 286 -1.46 20.94 9.46
N THR A 287 -0.40 20.84 8.66
CA THR A 287 -0.48 20.29 7.28
C THR A 287 -0.41 18.76 7.37
N MET A 288 -1.52 18.07 7.10
CA MET A 288 -1.61 16.60 7.21
C MET A 288 -1.84 15.93 5.85
N ASP A 289 -1.39 16.56 4.77
CA ASP A 289 -1.30 15.95 3.44
C ASP A 289 0.01 15.12 3.29
N SER A 290 0.22 14.57 2.09
CA SER A 290 1.38 13.73 1.79
C SER A 290 2.74 14.46 1.91
N LEU A 291 2.76 15.80 1.87
CA LEU A 291 3.97 16.58 2.06
C LEU A 291 4.24 16.81 3.54
N GLY A 292 3.20 17.21 4.28
CA GLY A 292 3.27 17.44 5.72
C GLY A 292 3.61 16.19 6.51
N LEU A 293 3.01 15.05 6.15
CA LEU A 293 3.20 13.77 6.87
C LEU A 293 4.58 13.12 6.71
N LYS A 294 5.55 13.82 6.08
CA LYS A 294 6.97 13.46 6.13
C LYS A 294 7.68 14.02 7.37
N TYR A 295 7.02 14.84 8.18
CA TYR A 295 7.64 15.55 9.30
C TYR A 295 7.08 15.09 10.64
N GLY A 296 7.93 15.01 11.66
CA GLY A 296 7.59 14.35 12.91
C GLY A 296 6.44 15.01 13.67
N TYR A 297 6.43 16.35 13.78
CA TYR A 297 5.31 17.06 14.43
C TYR A 297 4.00 16.98 13.65
N ASN A 298 4.05 16.87 12.33
CA ASN A 298 2.87 16.68 11.49
C ASN A 298 2.28 15.27 11.71
N VAL A 299 3.13 14.23 11.72
CA VAL A 299 2.74 12.85 12.04
C VAL A 299 2.18 12.75 13.46
N ARG A 300 2.80 13.45 14.42
CA ARG A 300 2.29 13.56 15.80
C ARG A 300 0.87 14.10 15.81
N ASN A 301 0.66 15.26 15.19
CA ASN A 301 -0.64 15.92 15.20
C ASN A 301 -1.72 15.06 14.51
N PHE A 302 -1.38 14.43 13.39
CA PHE A 302 -2.29 13.56 12.65
C PHE A 302 -2.71 12.32 13.45
N THR A 303 -1.74 11.58 14.00
CA THR A 303 -2.01 10.35 14.75
C THR A 303 -2.66 10.62 16.12
N ALA A 304 -2.43 11.80 16.72
CA ALA A 304 -3.20 12.29 17.87
C ALA A 304 -4.67 12.51 17.53
N LEU A 305 -4.98 13.15 16.39
CA LEU A 305 -6.35 13.35 15.94
C LEU A 305 -7.06 12.03 15.62
N GLN A 306 -6.37 11.09 14.96
CA GLN A 306 -6.91 9.74 14.73
C GLN A 306 -7.22 9.01 16.04
N THR A 307 -6.35 9.12 17.04
CA THR A 307 -6.57 8.54 18.37
C THR A 307 -7.78 9.17 19.07
N LEU A 308 -7.91 10.49 19.04
CA LEU A 308 -9.05 11.21 19.58
C LEU A 308 -10.36 10.87 18.85
N ALA A 309 -10.32 10.71 17.52
CA ALA A 309 -11.48 10.32 16.71
C ALA A 309 -11.97 8.92 17.10
N LYS A 310 -11.04 7.98 17.30
CA LYS A 310 -11.34 6.62 17.74
C LYS A 310 -11.95 6.60 19.14
N LEU A 311 -11.36 7.36 20.08
CA LEU A 311 -11.88 7.48 21.45
C LEU A 311 -13.27 8.11 21.49
N LYS A 312 -13.53 9.14 20.65
CA LYS A 312 -14.86 9.71 20.54
C LYS A 312 -15.86 8.66 20.04
N SER A 313 -15.56 7.98 18.93
CA SER A 313 -16.43 6.95 18.36
C SER A 313 -16.78 5.84 19.36
N ILE A 314 -15.78 5.28 20.04
CA ILE A 314 -15.97 4.08 20.88
C ILE A 314 -16.43 4.43 22.31
N VAL A 315 -15.91 5.51 22.89
CA VAL A 315 -16.12 5.84 24.30
C VAL A 315 -17.23 6.88 24.47
N ILE A 316 -17.15 8.02 23.77
CA ILE A 316 -18.13 9.11 23.87
C ILE A 316 -19.45 8.71 23.21
N ASP A 317 -19.38 8.29 21.94
CA ASP A 317 -20.55 7.91 21.14
C ASP A 317 -21.03 6.47 21.44
N ASN A 318 -20.31 5.77 22.33
CA ASN A 318 -20.59 4.38 22.73
C ASN A 318 -20.57 3.35 21.58
N GLY A 319 -19.83 3.61 20.50
CA GLY A 319 -19.68 2.71 19.36
C GLY A 319 -19.06 1.35 19.75
N ALA A 320 -19.14 0.36 18.86
CA ALA A 320 -18.60 -0.97 19.11
C ALA A 320 -17.11 -0.93 19.46
N ALA A 321 -16.67 -1.80 20.38
CA ALA A 321 -15.26 -2.01 20.64
C ALA A 321 -14.59 -2.69 19.43
N ASP A 322 -13.26 -2.60 19.35
CA ASP A 322 -12.50 -3.33 18.33
C ASP A 322 -12.62 -4.84 18.57
N ALA A 323 -12.79 -5.61 17.49
CA ALA A 323 -12.82 -7.06 17.56
C ALA A 323 -11.48 -7.60 18.07
N THR A 324 -11.52 -8.43 19.12
CA THR A 324 -10.33 -9.10 19.63
C THR A 324 -9.77 -10.05 18.59
N ILE A 325 -8.63 -9.70 17.99
CA ILE A 325 -7.76 -10.71 17.38
C ILE A 325 -7.21 -11.54 18.54
N VAL A 326 -7.56 -12.82 18.59
CA VAL A 326 -7.00 -13.76 19.56
C VAL A 326 -5.51 -13.89 19.30
N THR A 327 -4.71 -13.14 20.04
CA THR A 327 -3.28 -13.40 20.21
C THR A 327 -3.08 -14.51 21.26
N PRO A 328 -2.01 -15.32 21.18
CA PRO A 328 -1.74 -16.38 22.16
C PRO A 328 -1.62 -15.82 23.59
N PRO A 329 -1.76 -16.64 24.64
CA PRO A 329 -2.09 -16.19 25.98
C PRO A 329 -1.08 -15.19 26.55
N ILE A 330 -1.64 -14.13 27.13
CA ILE A 330 -1.00 -13.17 28.02
C ILE A 330 -0.25 -13.94 29.11
N ILE A 331 1.05 -13.67 29.25
CA ILE A 331 1.82 -14.03 30.44
C ILE A 331 1.19 -13.23 31.59
N THR A 332 0.45 -13.91 32.46
CA THR A 332 -0.10 -13.29 33.68
C THR A 332 1.04 -12.75 34.54
N PRO A 333 0.99 -11.50 35.02
CA PRO A 333 1.92 -11.00 36.03
C PRO A 333 1.79 -11.84 37.30
N VAL A 334 2.92 -12.30 37.83
CA VAL A 334 3.01 -12.85 39.18
C VAL A 334 2.55 -11.76 40.16
N PRO A 335 1.59 -12.02 41.08
CA PRO A 335 1.18 -11.04 42.05
C PRO A 335 2.34 -10.69 43.01
N PRO A 336 2.51 -9.43 43.41
CA PRO A 336 3.53 -9.04 44.36
C PRO A 336 3.25 -9.69 45.72
N VAL A 337 4.26 -10.37 46.26
CA VAL A 337 4.26 -10.90 47.61
C VAL A 337 4.22 -9.72 48.57
N THR A 338 3.13 -9.59 49.32
CA THR A 338 3.03 -8.68 50.47
C THR A 338 4.00 -9.13 51.57
N PRO A 339 4.89 -8.24 52.09
CA PRO A 339 5.66 -8.54 53.30
C PRO A 339 4.71 -8.64 54.51
N PRO A 340 5.05 -9.45 55.53
CA PRO A 340 4.16 -9.71 56.65
C PRO A 340 4.04 -8.46 57.54
N VAL A 341 2.80 -8.07 57.83
CA VAL A 341 2.49 -7.08 58.87
C VAL A 341 2.54 -7.81 60.22
N VAL A 342 3.47 -7.39 61.07
CA VAL A 342 3.49 -7.71 62.50
C VAL A 342 2.67 -6.64 63.22
N PRO A 343 1.61 -6.99 63.96
CA PRO A 343 1.00 -6.07 64.92
C PRO A 343 1.79 -6.10 66.23
N THR A 344 2.13 -4.94 66.78
CA THR A 344 2.48 -4.81 68.19
C THR A 344 1.21 -4.67 69.02
N PRO A 345 1.13 -5.36 70.17
CA PRO A 345 0.99 -4.61 71.42
C PRO A 345 1.73 -5.24 72.63
N VAL A 346 2.35 -4.38 73.45
CA VAL A 346 2.20 -4.21 74.93
C VAL A 346 2.25 -5.47 75.86
N PRO A 347 2.90 -5.41 77.05
CA PRO A 347 3.70 -6.47 77.64
C PRO A 347 2.94 -7.49 78.50
N ILE A 348 3.52 -8.70 78.64
CA ILE A 348 3.10 -9.74 79.60
C ILE A 348 4.23 -9.94 80.65
N PRO A 349 3.95 -10.07 81.96
CA PRO A 349 4.94 -10.11 83.04
C PRO A 349 5.72 -11.45 83.15
N PRO A 350 6.74 -11.53 84.03
CA PRO A 350 7.89 -12.42 83.89
C PRO A 350 7.64 -13.83 84.45
N VAL A 351 8.28 -14.84 83.84
CA VAL A 351 8.56 -16.11 84.51
C VAL A 351 9.99 -16.57 84.19
N THR A 352 10.64 -17.01 85.26
CA THR A 352 12.04 -17.33 85.53
C THR A 352 12.59 -18.61 84.85
N PRO A 353 13.92 -18.82 84.87
CA PRO A 353 14.64 -19.63 83.88
C PRO A 353 14.80 -21.12 84.26
N VAL A 354 14.97 -21.98 83.24
CA VAL A 354 15.42 -23.38 83.37
C VAL A 354 16.54 -23.66 82.33
N PRO A 355 17.57 -24.46 82.65
CA PRO A 355 18.97 -24.34 82.15
C PRO A 355 19.26 -24.98 80.76
N PRO A 356 20.51 -24.81 80.24
CA PRO A 356 20.83 -24.93 78.82
C PRO A 356 21.02 -26.36 78.32
N VAL A 357 20.58 -26.62 77.08
CA VAL A 357 20.96 -27.79 76.28
C VAL A 357 21.99 -27.35 75.23
N THR A 358 23.09 -28.08 75.16
CA THR A 358 24.24 -27.86 74.27
C THR A 358 23.85 -27.86 72.78
N PRO A 359 24.37 -26.94 71.94
CA PRO A 359 24.11 -26.96 70.50
C PRO A 359 24.78 -28.17 69.82
N PRO A 360 24.09 -28.91 68.93
CA PRO A 360 24.73 -29.92 68.10
C PRO A 360 25.71 -29.27 67.10
N THR A 361 26.85 -29.92 66.88
CA THR A 361 27.87 -29.53 65.90
C THR A 361 27.27 -29.34 64.50
N PRO A 362 27.64 -28.30 63.72
CA PRO A 362 27.06 -28.08 62.40
C PRO A 362 27.43 -29.20 61.41
N VAL A 363 26.44 -29.91 60.87
CA VAL A 363 26.64 -30.97 59.88
C VAL A 363 26.86 -30.35 58.50
N SER A 364 27.97 -30.68 57.83
CA SER A 364 28.23 -30.32 56.43
C SER A 364 27.32 -31.12 55.49
N THR A 365 26.42 -30.46 54.76
CA THR A 365 25.48 -31.14 53.87
C THR A 365 24.98 -30.26 52.71
N PHE A 366 24.22 -30.86 51.80
CA PHE A 366 23.48 -30.14 50.75
C PHE A 366 22.11 -30.79 50.53
N THR A 367 21.16 -30.05 49.96
CA THR A 367 19.88 -30.56 49.44
C THR A 367 19.84 -30.40 47.92
N LEU A 368 19.03 -31.23 47.25
CA LEU A 368 18.84 -31.19 45.80
C LEU A 368 17.36 -30.96 45.50
N THR A 369 17.06 -29.97 44.67
CA THR A 369 15.73 -29.70 44.13
C THR A 369 15.75 -29.80 42.61
N GLY A 370 14.62 -30.17 42.01
CA GLY A 370 14.44 -30.23 40.56
C GLY A 370 13.23 -29.39 40.17
N THR A 371 13.39 -28.48 39.21
CA THR A 371 12.32 -27.65 38.66
C THR A 371 12.23 -27.85 37.14
N PRO A 372 11.07 -28.26 36.60
CA PRO A 372 9.82 -28.54 37.32
C PRO A 372 9.90 -29.83 38.15
N THR A 373 9.06 -29.93 39.20
CA THR A 373 9.01 -31.10 40.10
C THR A 373 8.34 -32.31 39.47
N ALA A 374 7.62 -32.12 38.36
CA ALA A 374 7.12 -33.15 37.44
C ALA A 374 7.23 -32.63 36.01
N ILE A 375 7.43 -33.51 35.03
CA ILE A 375 7.58 -33.11 33.64
C ILE A 375 6.72 -34.00 32.72
N SER A 376 6.11 -33.41 31.71
CA SER A 376 5.45 -34.16 30.64
C SER A 376 6.17 -33.93 29.32
N ILE A 377 6.48 -35.01 28.61
CA ILE A 377 7.26 -34.98 27.36
C ILE A 377 6.52 -35.83 26.33
N VAL A 378 6.18 -35.26 25.18
CA VAL A 378 5.60 -36.00 24.06
C VAL A 378 6.64 -36.93 23.44
N GLN A 379 6.25 -38.10 22.95
CA GLN A 379 7.14 -38.99 22.19
C GLN A 379 7.93 -38.24 21.10
N GLY A 380 9.25 -38.39 21.08
CA GLY A 380 10.14 -37.73 20.11
C GLY A 380 10.61 -36.33 20.50
N ALA A 381 10.25 -35.82 21.69
CA ALA A 381 10.65 -34.51 22.19
C ALA A 381 11.68 -34.62 23.34
N THR A 382 12.20 -33.46 23.77
CA THR A 382 13.07 -33.33 24.94
C THR A 382 12.40 -32.51 26.03
N GLY A 383 12.73 -32.79 27.29
CA GLY A 383 12.31 -32.02 28.46
C GLY A 383 13.50 -31.71 29.34
N ILE A 384 13.44 -30.60 30.07
CA ILE A 384 14.56 -30.10 30.87
C ILE A 384 14.14 -29.98 32.34
N ILE A 385 14.97 -30.50 33.24
CA ILE A 385 14.87 -30.31 34.68
C ILE A 385 16.08 -29.49 35.11
N ASN A 386 15.84 -28.29 35.63
CA ASN A 386 16.86 -27.47 36.28
C ASN A 386 17.04 -27.96 37.72
N LEU A 387 18.27 -28.32 38.07
CA LEU A 387 18.65 -28.83 39.38
C LEU A 387 19.21 -27.70 40.23
N GLY A 388 18.60 -27.46 41.39
CA GLY A 388 19.11 -26.55 42.41
C GLY A 388 19.81 -27.32 43.53
N ILE A 389 20.97 -26.86 43.95
CA ILE A 389 21.70 -27.38 45.11
C ILE A 389 21.79 -26.29 46.16
N GLN A 390 21.18 -26.52 47.32
CA GLN A 390 21.33 -25.66 48.49
C GLN A 390 22.35 -26.29 49.43
N ARG A 391 23.44 -25.58 49.72
CA ARG A 391 24.56 -26.07 50.54
C ARG A 391 24.48 -25.46 51.94
N THR A 392 24.74 -26.29 52.96
CA THR A 392 24.83 -25.88 54.35
C THR A 392 26.17 -26.33 54.90
N ASN A 393 27.08 -25.39 55.16
CA ASN A 393 28.45 -25.66 55.62
C ASN A 393 29.21 -26.67 54.74
N PHE A 394 28.92 -26.70 53.43
CA PHE A 394 29.46 -27.66 52.46
C PHE A 394 29.95 -26.93 51.20
N THR A 395 31.19 -27.18 50.79
CA THR A 395 31.82 -26.56 49.60
C THR A 395 32.32 -27.58 48.58
N GLY A 396 32.11 -28.88 48.84
CA GLY A 396 32.59 -29.97 48.00
C GLY A 396 31.92 -30.06 46.62
N SER A 397 32.58 -30.77 45.71
CA SER A 397 32.07 -31.03 44.35
C SER A 397 30.94 -32.06 44.38
N VAL A 398 29.81 -31.74 43.76
CA VAL A 398 28.63 -32.61 43.66
C VAL A 398 28.61 -33.26 42.28
N ARG A 399 28.62 -34.59 42.22
CA ARG A 399 28.48 -35.40 40.99
C ARG A 399 27.03 -35.80 40.74
N PHE A 400 26.58 -35.72 39.50
CA PHE A 400 25.23 -36.15 39.13
C PHE A 400 25.18 -37.52 38.45
N SER A 401 24.12 -38.28 38.72
CA SER A 401 23.73 -39.48 37.98
C SER A 401 22.19 -39.59 37.92
N TYR A 402 21.67 -40.44 37.04
CA TYR A 402 20.23 -40.72 36.97
C TYR A 402 19.96 -42.21 36.76
N ASP A 403 18.75 -42.66 37.12
CA ASP A 403 18.20 -43.96 36.75
C ASP A 403 16.69 -43.90 36.49
N ARG A 404 16.11 -45.04 36.10
CA ARG A 404 14.66 -45.25 35.84
C ARG A 404 14.05 -44.48 34.66
N LEU A 405 14.86 -43.97 33.74
CA LEU A 405 14.31 -43.58 32.43
C LEU A 405 13.82 -44.83 31.66
N PRO A 406 12.70 -44.73 30.92
CA PRO A 406 12.20 -45.85 30.11
C PRO A 406 13.15 -46.19 28.96
N THR A 407 13.08 -47.43 28.47
CA THR A 407 13.84 -47.87 27.29
C THR A 407 13.62 -46.93 26.11
N ASN A 408 14.69 -46.55 25.42
CA ASN A 408 14.72 -45.56 24.33
C ASN A 408 14.49 -44.08 24.76
N ALA A 409 14.51 -43.78 26.06
CA ALA A 409 14.74 -42.43 26.55
C ALA A 409 16.17 -42.27 27.10
N ARG A 410 16.75 -41.07 26.99
CA ARG A 410 18.12 -40.79 27.44
C ARG A 410 18.20 -39.48 28.21
N GLY A 411 18.92 -39.50 29.33
CA GLY A 411 19.23 -38.31 30.13
C GLY A 411 20.64 -37.79 29.86
N THR A 412 20.84 -36.48 29.82
CA THR A 412 22.16 -35.84 29.74
C THR A 412 22.24 -34.68 30.73
N PHE A 413 23.37 -34.55 31.42
CA PHE A 413 23.65 -33.37 32.25
C PHE A 413 24.51 -32.39 31.46
N ASN A 414 24.25 -31.09 31.59
CA ASN A 414 25.13 -30.07 31.03
C ASN A 414 26.52 -30.08 31.71
N VAL A 415 26.57 -30.45 32.99
CA VAL A 415 27.80 -30.67 33.76
C VAL A 415 27.68 -31.94 34.59
N SER A 416 28.67 -32.83 34.54
CA SER A 416 28.64 -34.09 35.30
C SER A 416 29.03 -33.91 36.77
N ARG A 417 29.70 -32.80 37.12
CA ARG A 417 30.10 -32.40 38.46
C ARG A 417 30.04 -30.87 38.59
N THR A 418 29.71 -30.33 39.76
CA THR A 418 29.72 -28.88 40.00
C THR A 418 30.01 -28.54 41.47
N THR A 419 30.80 -27.48 41.70
CA THR A 419 30.89 -26.80 43.01
C THR A 419 29.85 -25.68 43.13
N GLY A 420 29.22 -25.26 42.03
CA GLY A 420 28.15 -24.26 41.99
C GLY A 420 26.79 -24.81 42.43
N ASN A 421 25.82 -23.90 42.57
CA ASN A 421 24.49 -24.20 43.13
C ASN A 421 23.45 -24.68 42.09
N THR A 422 23.82 -24.85 40.83
CA THR A 422 22.88 -25.28 39.78
C THR A 422 23.51 -26.25 38.77
N ALA A 423 22.65 -27.08 38.17
CA ALA A 423 22.94 -27.90 36.99
C ALA A 423 21.66 -28.10 36.17
N ARG A 424 21.77 -28.63 34.95
CA ARG A 424 20.64 -28.91 34.06
C ARG A 424 20.66 -30.37 33.62
N PHE A 425 19.54 -31.06 33.79
CA PHE A 425 19.31 -32.42 33.32
C PHE A 425 18.30 -32.42 32.18
N THR A 426 18.72 -32.87 30.99
CA THR A 426 17.88 -32.94 29.79
C THR A 426 17.47 -34.39 29.55
N ILE A 427 16.18 -34.64 29.43
CA ILE A 427 15.60 -35.94 29.10
C ILE A 427 15.17 -35.88 27.63
N THR A 428 15.67 -36.81 26.82
CA THR A 428 15.25 -37.00 25.42
C THR A 428 14.40 -38.27 25.33
N VAL A 429 13.17 -38.15 24.86
CA VAL A 429 12.23 -39.28 24.72
C VAL A 429 12.18 -39.71 23.26
N GLY A 430 12.58 -40.95 22.96
CA GLY A 430 12.48 -41.52 21.63
C GLY A 430 11.02 -41.66 21.14
N ARG A 431 10.82 -41.70 19.83
CA ARG A 431 9.47 -41.82 19.22
C ARG A 431 8.76 -43.14 19.53
N THR A 432 9.51 -44.17 19.92
CA THR A 432 8.99 -45.52 20.23
C THR A 432 8.77 -45.76 21.71
N VAL A 433 9.04 -44.77 22.58
CA VAL A 433 8.82 -44.92 24.03
C VAL A 433 7.32 -44.99 24.30
N ARG A 434 6.84 -46.05 24.95
CA ARG A 434 5.40 -46.24 25.22
C ARG A 434 4.83 -45.03 26.00
N PRO A 435 3.65 -44.49 25.63
CA PRO A 435 2.99 -43.47 26.43
C PRO A 435 2.58 -44.02 27.81
N GLY A 436 2.70 -43.19 28.83
CA GLY A 436 2.39 -43.56 30.22
C GLY A 436 3.15 -42.73 31.24
N SER A 437 2.90 -43.01 32.51
CA SER A 437 3.58 -42.38 33.63
C SER A 437 4.82 -43.19 34.05
N TYR A 438 5.93 -42.48 34.16
CA TYR A 438 7.24 -42.97 34.56
C TYR A 438 7.76 -42.14 35.74
N THR A 439 8.86 -42.59 36.35
CA THR A 439 9.59 -41.81 37.36
C THR A 439 11.07 -41.82 37.00
N VAL A 440 11.72 -40.66 37.05
CA VAL A 440 13.17 -40.56 36.91
C VAL A 440 13.78 -40.12 38.24
N ASN A 441 14.79 -40.84 38.71
CA ASN A 441 15.55 -40.40 39.87
C ASN A 441 16.80 -39.68 39.39
N VAL A 442 17.02 -38.48 39.88
CA VAL A 442 18.28 -37.75 39.70
C VAL A 442 19.01 -37.71 41.03
N ARG A 443 20.24 -38.23 41.06
CA ARG A 443 21.08 -38.30 42.25
C ARG A 443 22.20 -37.28 42.17
N ALA A 444 22.46 -36.62 43.29
CA ALA A 444 23.59 -35.76 43.55
C ALA A 444 24.44 -36.40 44.66
N LEU A 445 25.72 -36.67 44.37
CA LEU A 445 26.63 -37.40 45.25
C LEU A 445 27.87 -36.58 45.58
N SER A 446 28.28 -36.55 46.85
CA SER A 446 29.60 -36.10 47.27
C SER A 446 30.06 -36.88 48.51
N GLY A 447 31.14 -37.65 48.39
CA GLY A 447 31.59 -38.55 49.45
C GLY A 447 30.49 -39.55 49.83
N SER A 448 30.16 -39.63 51.12
CA SER A 448 29.05 -40.44 51.64
C SER A 448 27.66 -39.77 51.52
N ILE A 449 27.58 -38.49 51.13
CA ILE A 449 26.32 -37.74 51.03
C ILE A 449 25.68 -38.02 49.67
N THR A 450 24.50 -38.62 49.67
CA THR A 450 23.66 -38.81 48.48
C THR A 450 22.31 -38.13 48.67
N ARG A 451 21.94 -37.24 47.76
CA ARG A 451 20.59 -36.65 47.68
C ARG A 451 19.93 -37.06 46.38
N THR A 452 18.67 -37.46 46.45
CA THR A 452 17.90 -37.90 45.29
C THR A 452 16.67 -37.01 45.16
N VAL A 453 16.42 -36.52 43.95
CA VAL A 453 15.11 -35.96 43.57
C VAL A 453 14.42 -36.93 42.63
N THR A 454 13.20 -37.32 42.96
CA THR A 454 12.37 -38.18 42.11
C THR A 454 11.40 -37.30 41.35
N VAL A 455 11.48 -37.33 40.03
CA VAL A 455 10.64 -36.49 39.15
C VAL A 455 9.65 -37.41 38.41
N PRO A 456 8.33 -37.23 38.60
CA PRO A 456 7.33 -37.88 37.76
C PRO A 456 7.49 -37.42 36.31
N LEU A 457 7.58 -38.37 35.38
CA LEU A 457 7.69 -38.15 33.95
C LEU A 457 6.44 -38.71 33.26
N THR A 458 5.58 -37.86 32.72
CA THR A 458 4.42 -38.31 31.92
C THR A 458 4.74 -38.25 30.45
N ILE A 459 4.84 -39.40 29.79
CA ILE A 459 5.03 -39.49 28.34
C ILE A 459 3.66 -39.59 27.70
N THR A 460 3.31 -38.57 26.92
CA THR A 460 2.05 -38.55 26.18
C THR A 460 2.27 -39.09 24.76
N SER A 461 1.25 -39.77 24.23
CA SER A 461 1.27 -40.23 22.85
C SER A 461 1.32 -39.02 21.93
N ARG A 462 2.06 -39.15 20.83
CA ARG A 462 1.85 -38.28 19.69
C ARG A 462 0.62 -38.81 18.94
N THR A 463 -0.59 -38.52 19.43
CA THR A 463 -1.79 -38.76 18.62
C THR A 463 -1.72 -37.86 17.40
N ALA A 464 -1.53 -38.46 16.23
CA ALA A 464 -1.82 -37.76 15.00
C ALA A 464 -3.32 -37.39 15.05
N PRO A 465 -3.69 -36.12 14.89
CA PRO A 465 -5.10 -35.74 14.83
C PRO A 465 -5.80 -36.53 13.71
N ALA A 466 -7.06 -36.93 13.91
CA ALA A 466 -7.78 -37.73 12.93
C ALA A 466 -7.95 -36.93 11.62
N PRO A 467 -7.93 -37.58 10.44
CA PRO A 467 -8.25 -36.94 9.17
C PRO A 467 -9.57 -36.16 9.28
N ASP A 468 -9.54 -34.86 8.99
CA ASP A 468 -10.71 -33.99 9.02
C ASP A 468 -10.62 -32.93 7.91
N PHE A 469 -11.63 -32.09 7.76
CA PHE A 469 -11.57 -30.93 6.87
C PHE A 469 -12.39 -29.75 7.41
N THR A 470 -12.06 -28.53 7.00
CA THR A 470 -12.92 -27.35 7.24
C THR A 470 -13.47 -26.82 5.94
N LEU A 471 -14.58 -26.08 6.03
CA LEU A 471 -15.25 -25.47 4.89
C LEU A 471 -15.15 -23.95 4.95
N THR A 472 -14.87 -23.34 3.81
CA THR A 472 -15.10 -21.92 3.57
C THR A 472 -15.87 -21.75 2.27
N ARG A 473 -16.38 -20.55 2.04
CA ARG A 473 -17.02 -20.21 0.76
C ARG A 473 -16.68 -18.79 0.36
N THR A 474 -16.64 -18.56 -0.95
CA THR A 474 -16.53 -17.23 -1.53
C THR A 474 -17.48 -17.14 -2.72
N PRO A 475 -18.35 -16.11 -2.79
CA PRO A 475 -18.47 -14.98 -1.88
C PRO A 475 -19.16 -15.32 -0.54
N SER A 476 -19.04 -14.44 0.46
CA SER A 476 -19.67 -14.60 1.78
C SER A 476 -21.19 -14.40 1.75
N THR A 477 -21.70 -13.68 0.75
CA THR A 477 -23.13 -13.55 0.41
C THR A 477 -23.29 -13.66 -1.10
N LEU A 478 -24.45 -14.11 -1.58
CA LEU A 478 -24.73 -14.24 -3.00
C LEU A 478 -26.07 -13.57 -3.32
N SER A 479 -26.13 -12.79 -4.40
CA SER A 479 -27.37 -12.16 -4.88
C SER A 479 -27.60 -12.59 -6.31
N ILE A 480 -28.81 -13.08 -6.61
CA ILE A 480 -29.19 -13.61 -7.91
C ILE A 480 -30.55 -13.02 -8.28
N GLN A 481 -30.68 -12.52 -9.50
CA GLN A 481 -31.96 -12.07 -10.01
C GLN A 481 -32.81 -13.26 -10.49
N GLN A 482 -34.13 -13.19 -10.35
CA GLN A 482 -35.03 -14.15 -11.01
C GLN A 482 -34.67 -14.30 -12.50
N GLY A 483 -34.61 -15.55 -12.96
CA GLY A 483 -34.22 -15.90 -14.34
C GLY A 483 -32.71 -16.04 -14.58
N GLN A 484 -31.87 -15.77 -13.58
CA GLN A 484 -30.41 -15.80 -13.69
C GLN A 484 -29.78 -16.88 -12.81
N ALA A 485 -28.48 -17.11 -13.03
CA ALA A 485 -27.67 -18.00 -12.23
C ALA A 485 -26.53 -17.23 -11.52
N GLY A 486 -26.07 -17.78 -10.40
CA GLY A 486 -24.92 -17.27 -9.65
C GLY A 486 -24.12 -18.43 -9.06
N THR A 487 -22.86 -18.20 -8.73
CA THR A 487 -21.97 -19.27 -8.24
C THR A 487 -21.31 -18.90 -6.92
N ALA A 488 -21.12 -19.89 -6.05
CA ALA A 488 -20.25 -19.79 -4.89
C ALA A 488 -19.19 -20.90 -4.94
N THR A 489 -17.93 -20.55 -4.75
CA THR A 489 -16.85 -21.51 -4.58
C THR A 489 -16.88 -22.03 -3.16
N VAL A 490 -17.02 -23.34 -2.99
CA VAL A 490 -16.90 -24.02 -1.70
C VAL A 490 -15.47 -24.57 -1.61
N SER A 491 -14.72 -24.09 -0.63
CA SER A 491 -13.34 -24.49 -0.41
C SER A 491 -13.22 -25.40 0.82
N ILE A 492 -12.36 -26.40 0.70
CA ILE A 492 -12.06 -27.40 1.71
C ILE A 492 -10.59 -27.27 2.11
N THR A 493 -10.34 -26.95 3.37
CA THR A 493 -9.00 -27.13 3.95
C THR A 493 -8.92 -28.55 4.49
N ARG A 494 -8.10 -29.39 3.87
CA ARG A 494 -7.88 -30.76 4.34
C ARG A 494 -6.91 -30.79 5.50
N LEU A 495 -7.31 -31.45 6.58
CA LEU A 495 -6.55 -31.53 7.81
C LEU A 495 -6.08 -32.96 8.04
N ASN A 496 -4.90 -33.07 8.64
CA ASN A 496 -4.40 -34.30 9.23
C ASN A 496 -4.34 -35.49 8.25
N GLY A 497 -3.96 -35.22 7.00
CA GLY A 497 -3.85 -36.24 5.95
C GLY A 497 -5.19 -36.69 5.37
N PHE A 498 -6.29 -36.01 5.68
CA PHE A 498 -7.56 -36.24 4.98
C PHE A 498 -7.36 -36.05 3.48
N ASN A 499 -7.81 -37.04 2.71
CA ASN A 499 -7.78 -37.01 1.25
C ASN A 499 -9.07 -37.60 0.65
N GLY A 500 -10.11 -37.75 1.46
CA GLY A 500 -11.39 -38.29 1.01
C GLY A 500 -12.11 -37.35 0.03
N THR A 501 -12.99 -37.93 -0.77
CA THR A 501 -13.94 -37.19 -1.61
C THR A 501 -15.07 -36.63 -0.74
N VAL A 502 -15.45 -35.38 -0.97
CA VAL A 502 -16.45 -34.68 -0.14
C VAL A 502 -17.66 -34.28 -0.99
N ALA A 503 -18.83 -34.81 -0.65
CA ALA A 503 -20.09 -34.49 -1.30
C ALA A 503 -20.71 -33.22 -0.69
N ILE A 504 -21.10 -32.27 -1.53
CA ILE A 504 -21.72 -31.00 -1.14
C ILE A 504 -23.22 -31.05 -1.44
N THR A 505 -24.03 -30.69 -0.45
CA THR A 505 -25.50 -30.59 -0.56
C THR A 505 -25.97 -29.25 -0.01
N THR A 506 -27.12 -28.78 -0.49
CA THR A 506 -27.73 -27.52 -0.03
C THR A 506 -29.14 -27.72 0.48
N THR A 507 -29.48 -27.06 1.57
CA THR A 507 -30.86 -26.97 2.11
C THR A 507 -31.22 -25.51 2.40
N GLY A 508 -32.52 -25.21 2.47
CA GLY A 508 -32.99 -23.84 2.69
C GLY A 508 -32.92 -22.94 1.44
N LEU A 509 -33.01 -23.53 0.24
CA LEU A 509 -33.12 -22.76 -1.00
C LEU A 509 -34.51 -22.07 -1.07
N PRO A 510 -34.59 -20.81 -1.53
CA PRO A 510 -35.87 -20.20 -1.87
C PRO A 510 -36.62 -21.02 -2.92
N THR A 511 -37.95 -21.02 -2.88
CA THR A 511 -38.79 -21.69 -3.90
C THR A 511 -38.43 -21.15 -5.29
N GLY A 512 -38.19 -22.04 -6.26
CA GLY A 512 -37.78 -21.67 -7.62
C GLY A 512 -36.26 -21.50 -7.81
N VAL A 513 -35.44 -21.76 -6.79
CA VAL A 513 -33.98 -21.83 -6.90
C VAL A 513 -33.50 -23.28 -6.83
N THR A 514 -32.60 -23.67 -7.74
CA THR A 514 -31.94 -24.99 -7.74
C THR A 514 -30.42 -24.85 -7.68
N THR A 515 -29.73 -25.94 -7.33
CA THR A 515 -28.27 -26.02 -7.37
C THR A 515 -27.80 -27.23 -8.17
N ASN A 516 -26.58 -27.19 -8.71
CA ASN A 516 -25.97 -28.39 -9.28
C ASN A 516 -25.49 -29.35 -8.19
N ALA A 517 -25.47 -30.64 -8.51
CA ALA A 517 -24.74 -31.60 -7.70
C ALA A 517 -23.24 -31.25 -7.70
N LEU A 518 -22.63 -31.19 -6.51
CA LEU A 518 -21.22 -30.87 -6.36
C LEU A 518 -20.53 -31.92 -5.49
N THR A 519 -19.45 -32.48 -6.00
CA THR A 519 -18.55 -33.37 -5.27
C THR A 519 -17.13 -32.87 -5.45
N ILE A 520 -16.43 -32.62 -4.35
CA ILE A 520 -15.04 -32.20 -4.34
C ILE A 520 -14.19 -33.46 -4.23
N GLY A 521 -13.52 -33.83 -5.34
CA GLY A 521 -12.75 -35.05 -5.47
C GLY A 521 -11.57 -35.14 -4.50
N SER A 522 -11.04 -36.35 -4.30
CA SER A 522 -9.81 -36.60 -3.54
C SER A 522 -8.68 -35.65 -4.00
N GLY A 523 -7.97 -35.03 -3.06
CA GLY A 523 -6.88 -34.08 -3.34
C GLY A 523 -7.31 -32.66 -3.74
N SER A 524 -8.51 -32.46 -4.30
CA SER A 524 -9.01 -31.14 -4.75
C SER A 524 -9.49 -30.25 -3.59
N THR A 525 -8.99 -29.03 -3.41
CA THR A 525 -9.34 -28.20 -2.24
C THR A 525 -10.53 -27.26 -2.46
N ALA A 526 -11.21 -27.31 -3.61
CA ALA A 526 -12.38 -26.48 -3.86
C ALA A 526 -13.28 -27.07 -4.95
N GLY A 527 -14.50 -26.56 -5.04
CA GLY A 527 -15.44 -26.82 -6.12
C GLY A 527 -16.50 -25.73 -6.24
N THR A 528 -17.08 -25.60 -7.43
CA THR A 528 -18.05 -24.52 -7.73
C THR A 528 -19.48 -25.02 -7.56
N LEU A 529 -20.22 -24.36 -6.67
CA LEU A 529 -21.66 -24.57 -6.46
C LEU A 529 -22.43 -23.47 -7.19
N SER A 530 -23.17 -23.86 -8.21
CA SER A 530 -23.99 -22.99 -9.05
C SER A 530 -25.43 -23.02 -8.56
N PHE A 531 -26.02 -21.85 -8.43
CA PHE A 531 -27.41 -21.61 -8.08
C PHE A 531 -28.13 -21.05 -9.31
N SER A 532 -29.30 -21.58 -9.64
CA SER A 532 -30.13 -21.10 -10.74
C SER A 532 -31.50 -20.69 -10.20
N ALA A 533 -31.86 -19.43 -10.35
CA ALA A 533 -33.16 -18.89 -9.95
C ALA A 533 -34.05 -18.78 -11.18
N ASN A 534 -35.19 -19.45 -11.20
CA ASN A 534 -36.13 -19.31 -12.31
C ASN A 534 -36.88 -17.96 -12.26
N ASN A 535 -37.66 -17.66 -13.31
CA ASN A 535 -38.37 -16.37 -13.45
C ASN A 535 -39.44 -16.11 -12.37
N THR A 536 -39.79 -17.12 -11.57
CA THR A 536 -40.78 -17.02 -10.49
C THR A 536 -40.16 -17.27 -9.10
N ALA A 537 -38.83 -17.30 -8.99
CA ALA A 537 -38.16 -17.64 -7.75
C ALA A 537 -38.52 -16.64 -6.63
N THR A 538 -38.81 -17.13 -5.42
CA THR A 538 -39.29 -16.28 -4.31
C THR A 538 -38.26 -15.20 -3.98
N VAL A 539 -38.67 -13.94 -4.15
CA VAL A 539 -37.84 -12.76 -3.88
C VAL A 539 -37.64 -12.59 -2.38
N GLY A 540 -36.43 -12.20 -1.98
CA GLY A 540 -36.04 -12.00 -0.59
C GLY A 540 -34.74 -12.69 -0.24
N THR A 541 -34.21 -12.39 0.94
CA THR A 541 -32.98 -13.01 1.45
C THR A 541 -33.34 -14.25 2.27
N THR A 542 -32.77 -15.39 1.91
CA THR A 542 -32.85 -16.64 2.67
C THR A 542 -31.45 -17.15 2.98
N THR A 543 -31.27 -17.72 4.16
CA THR A 543 -30.00 -18.34 4.54
C THR A 543 -29.96 -19.79 4.04
N VAL A 544 -29.17 -20.05 3.01
CA VAL A 544 -28.93 -21.40 2.48
C VAL A 544 -27.88 -22.10 3.34
N THR A 545 -28.14 -23.32 3.76
CA THR A 545 -27.15 -24.15 4.45
C THR A 545 -26.44 -25.05 3.45
N ILE A 546 -25.13 -24.89 3.31
CA ILE A 546 -24.25 -25.75 2.52
C ILE A 546 -23.66 -26.80 3.46
N ARG A 547 -23.92 -28.07 3.19
CA ARG A 547 -23.43 -29.20 3.98
C ARG A 547 -22.47 -30.04 3.15
N ALA A 548 -21.25 -30.22 3.65
CA ALA A 548 -20.25 -31.09 3.07
C ALA A 548 -20.11 -32.38 3.89
N THR A 549 -20.09 -33.54 3.23
CA THR A 549 -20.04 -34.84 3.88
C THR A 549 -19.01 -35.77 3.25
N SER A 550 -18.31 -36.55 4.07
CA SER A 550 -17.41 -37.62 3.65
C SER A 550 -17.38 -38.71 4.73
N GLY A 551 -18.04 -39.84 4.49
CA GLY A 551 -18.20 -40.88 5.52
C GLY A 551 -18.96 -40.36 6.73
N SER A 552 -18.38 -40.49 7.93
CA SER A 552 -18.95 -39.94 9.18
C SER A 552 -18.68 -38.45 9.40
N LEU A 553 -17.83 -37.82 8.58
CA LEU A 553 -17.51 -36.39 8.71
C LEU A 553 -18.57 -35.55 8.01
N ALA A 554 -19.08 -34.54 8.71
CA ALA A 554 -19.99 -33.55 8.16
C ALA A 554 -19.66 -32.15 8.69
N LYS A 555 -19.58 -31.17 7.78
CA LYS A 555 -19.39 -29.75 8.11
C LYS A 555 -20.45 -28.93 7.39
N THR A 556 -20.89 -27.84 8.00
CA THR A 556 -21.90 -26.95 7.43
C THR A 556 -21.40 -25.52 7.45
N ILE A 557 -21.77 -24.77 6.41
CA ILE A 557 -21.56 -23.33 6.35
C ILE A 557 -22.78 -22.68 5.70
N THR A 558 -23.18 -21.48 6.15
CA THR A 558 -24.43 -20.84 5.72
C THR A 558 -24.17 -19.70 4.74
N LEU A 559 -24.78 -19.71 3.57
CA LEU A 559 -24.70 -18.63 2.57
C LEU A 559 -26.00 -17.81 2.59
N PRO A 560 -25.99 -16.54 3.00
CA PRO A 560 -27.10 -15.63 2.74
C PRO A 560 -27.25 -15.47 1.22
N LEU A 561 -28.37 -15.96 0.68
CA LEU A 561 -28.74 -15.87 -0.72
C LEU A 561 -29.92 -14.91 -0.87
N THR A 562 -29.72 -13.83 -1.61
CA THR A 562 -30.78 -12.86 -1.92
C THR A 562 -31.28 -13.11 -3.33
N ILE A 563 -32.56 -13.41 -3.48
CA ILE A 563 -33.21 -13.40 -4.78
C ILE A 563 -33.84 -12.03 -5.00
N THR A 564 -33.42 -11.35 -6.05
CA THR A 564 -34.00 -10.06 -6.46
C THR A 564 -34.99 -10.29 -7.60
N ARG A 565 -36.03 -9.47 -7.64
CA ARG A 565 -37.07 -9.57 -8.67
C ARG A 565 -36.45 -9.26 -10.04
N ALA A 566 -36.83 -10.01 -11.08
CA ALA A 566 -36.58 -9.59 -12.45
C ALA A 566 -37.33 -8.26 -12.69
N PRO A 567 -36.76 -7.28 -13.41
CA PRO A 567 -37.43 -6.01 -13.59
C PRO A 567 -38.67 -6.27 -14.44
N ILE A 568 -39.87 -6.05 -13.88
CA ILE A 568 -41.06 -6.01 -14.72
C ILE A 568 -40.97 -4.73 -15.53
N VAL A 569 -40.92 -4.86 -16.85
CA VAL A 569 -40.93 -3.72 -17.76
C VAL A 569 -42.30 -3.05 -17.66
N THR A 570 -42.38 -2.04 -16.81
CA THR A 570 -43.42 -1.02 -16.79
C THR A 570 -42.74 0.36 -16.81
N VAL A 571 -43.02 1.10 -17.87
CA VAL A 571 -42.57 2.48 -18.17
C VAL A 571 -43.29 3.48 -17.24
N PRO A 572 -42.71 4.61 -16.78
CA PRO A 572 -41.38 4.86 -16.19
C PRO A 572 -41.43 5.74 -14.89
N THR A 573 -40.56 5.49 -13.89
CA THR A 573 -40.12 6.55 -12.94
C THR A 573 -38.75 6.22 -12.31
N ALA A 574 -37.77 7.10 -12.56
CA ALA A 574 -36.49 7.40 -11.88
C ALA A 574 -35.55 6.25 -11.40
N PRO A 575 -34.33 6.09 -11.97
CA PRO A 575 -33.40 4.99 -11.66
C PRO A 575 -32.26 5.33 -10.67
N THR A 576 -31.95 4.37 -9.78
CA THR A 576 -30.74 4.28 -8.93
C THR A 576 -29.61 3.50 -9.62
N ALA A 577 -28.35 3.85 -9.30
CA ALA A 577 -27.09 3.53 -9.97
C ALA A 577 -26.74 2.03 -10.22
N PRO A 578 -25.93 1.70 -11.25
CA PRO A 578 -25.63 0.33 -11.67
C PRO A 578 -24.40 -0.31 -10.99
N VAL A 579 -24.45 -1.65 -10.91
CA VAL A 579 -23.37 -2.60 -10.54
C VAL A 579 -22.37 -2.74 -11.70
N PRO A 580 -21.05 -2.96 -11.46
CA PRO A 580 -20.06 -3.13 -12.52
C PRO A 580 -20.33 -4.39 -13.36
N PRO A 581 -20.18 -4.35 -14.70
CA PRO A 581 -20.42 -5.50 -15.56
C PRO A 581 -19.39 -6.62 -15.34
N THR A 582 -19.87 -7.86 -15.19
CA THR A 582 -19.07 -9.10 -15.06
C THR A 582 -18.77 -9.77 -16.39
N THR A 583 -18.98 -9.06 -17.50
CA THR A 583 -18.55 -9.47 -18.84
C THR A 583 -17.82 -8.28 -19.46
N PRO A 584 -16.57 -8.43 -19.95
CA PRO A 584 -15.97 -7.42 -20.81
C PRO A 584 -16.96 -7.15 -21.95
N PRO A 585 -17.25 -5.88 -22.30
CA PRO A 585 -18.04 -5.62 -23.48
C PRO A 585 -17.37 -6.35 -24.64
N THR A 586 -18.16 -7.15 -25.37
CA THR A 586 -17.83 -7.42 -26.78
C THR A 586 -17.48 -6.07 -27.38
N VAL A 587 -16.34 -5.96 -28.06
CA VAL A 587 -16.01 -4.78 -28.86
C VAL A 587 -17.17 -4.62 -29.85
N GLU A 588 -18.15 -3.82 -29.46
CA GLU A 588 -19.28 -3.43 -30.29
C GLU A 588 -18.65 -2.79 -31.53
N PRO A 589 -19.08 -3.15 -32.75
CA PRO A 589 -18.65 -2.46 -33.94
C PRO A 589 -19.22 -1.04 -33.87
N VAL A 590 -18.46 -0.11 -33.30
CA VAL A 590 -18.90 1.27 -33.16
C VAL A 590 -19.06 1.83 -34.57
N THR A 591 -20.28 2.24 -34.89
CA THR A 591 -20.52 3.20 -35.98
C THR A 591 -19.87 4.53 -35.57
N GLY A 592 -18.57 4.67 -35.83
CA GLY A 592 -17.77 5.86 -35.56
C GLY A 592 -16.60 5.61 -34.58
N LEU A 593 -15.46 6.25 -34.83
CA LEU A 593 -14.26 6.17 -33.98
C LEU A 593 -14.34 7.05 -32.72
N ARG A 594 -15.49 7.66 -32.40
CA ARG A 594 -15.68 8.54 -31.24
C ARG A 594 -16.46 7.82 -30.15
N TYR A 595 -16.14 8.14 -28.92
CA TYR A 595 -16.93 7.78 -27.75
C TYR A 595 -18.29 8.48 -27.82
N ASP A 596 -19.37 7.72 -27.80
CA ASP A 596 -20.71 8.27 -27.78
C ASP A 596 -21.07 8.71 -26.35
N ILE A 597 -21.33 10.01 -26.15
CA ILE A 597 -21.78 10.54 -24.86
C ILE A 597 -23.27 10.29 -24.63
N GLY A 598 -23.98 9.76 -25.63
CA GLY A 598 -25.42 9.54 -25.62
C GLY A 598 -26.21 10.85 -25.56
N THR A 599 -27.39 10.78 -24.96
CA THR A 599 -28.29 11.93 -24.72
C THR A 599 -28.39 12.22 -23.22
N PRO A 600 -27.35 12.80 -22.60
CA PRO A 600 -27.33 13.01 -21.16
C PRO A 600 -28.34 14.07 -20.72
N THR A 601 -28.88 13.89 -19.51
CA THR A 601 -29.70 14.91 -18.85
C THR A 601 -28.79 15.82 -18.04
N VAL A 602 -28.66 17.08 -18.44
CA VAL A 602 -27.77 18.06 -17.80
C VAL A 602 -28.48 19.37 -17.47
N ARG A 603 -28.04 20.01 -16.40
CA ARG A 603 -28.33 21.40 -16.09
C ARG A 603 -27.13 22.27 -16.46
N ASP A 604 -27.38 23.35 -17.19
CA ASP A 604 -26.32 24.30 -17.55
C ASP A 604 -25.95 25.21 -16.37
N ILE A 605 -24.64 25.44 -16.22
CA ILE A 605 -24.04 26.46 -15.36
C ILE A 605 -23.16 27.33 -16.25
N TRP A 606 -23.47 28.61 -16.34
CA TRP A 606 -22.75 29.56 -17.18
C TRP A 606 -21.61 30.23 -16.42
N VAL A 607 -20.43 30.24 -17.04
CA VAL A 607 -19.21 30.84 -16.51
C VAL A 607 -18.62 31.77 -17.57
N SER A 608 -18.18 32.95 -17.15
CA SER A 608 -17.58 33.96 -18.03
C SER A 608 -16.43 34.68 -17.32
N PRO A 609 -15.34 35.05 -18.01
CA PRO A 609 -14.25 35.81 -17.39
C PRO A 609 -14.71 37.19 -16.90
N ASN A 610 -15.80 37.71 -17.48
CA ASN A 610 -16.44 38.97 -17.11
C ASN A 610 -17.67 38.77 -16.21
N GLY A 611 -17.86 37.56 -15.66
CA GLY A 611 -19.00 37.21 -14.82
C GLY A 611 -18.87 37.75 -13.38
N ASN A 612 -19.77 37.30 -12.51
CA ASN A 612 -19.75 37.61 -11.08
C ASN A 612 -20.20 36.38 -10.29
N ASP A 613 -19.43 35.94 -9.29
CA ASP A 613 -19.75 34.75 -8.49
C ASP A 613 -20.98 34.93 -7.58
N ASN A 614 -21.50 36.16 -7.44
CA ASN A 614 -22.80 36.42 -6.83
C ASN A 614 -23.98 36.15 -7.79
N ASN A 615 -23.73 35.94 -9.08
CA ASN A 615 -24.76 35.56 -10.03
C ASN A 615 -25.19 34.11 -9.84
N SER A 616 -26.39 33.78 -10.31
CA SER A 616 -26.92 32.42 -10.22
C SER A 616 -26.21 31.38 -11.09
N GLY A 617 -25.47 31.79 -12.12
CA GLY A 617 -24.94 30.89 -13.16
C GLY A 617 -26.02 30.23 -14.03
N ALA A 618 -27.31 30.57 -13.88
CA ALA A 618 -28.40 29.87 -14.55
C ALA A 618 -28.53 30.22 -16.05
N SER A 619 -27.94 31.33 -16.49
CA SER A 619 -28.05 31.82 -17.87
C SER A 619 -26.79 32.56 -18.31
N ARG A 620 -26.62 32.68 -19.62
CA ARG A 620 -25.53 33.46 -20.22
C ARG A 620 -25.51 34.94 -19.82
N SER A 621 -26.66 35.52 -19.48
CA SER A 621 -26.77 36.91 -18.99
C SER A 621 -26.44 37.08 -17.50
N THR A 622 -26.41 35.99 -16.74
CA THR A 622 -26.05 35.98 -15.31
C THR A 622 -24.98 34.93 -15.00
N PRO A 623 -23.81 34.98 -15.68
CA PRO A 623 -22.77 33.96 -15.53
C PRO A 623 -21.97 34.18 -14.24
N LEU A 624 -21.47 33.08 -13.69
CA LEU A 624 -20.44 33.10 -12.65
C LEU A 624 -19.13 33.65 -13.21
N ALA A 625 -18.27 34.20 -12.35
CA ALA A 625 -16.94 34.65 -12.73
C ALA A 625 -15.95 33.49 -12.80
N THR A 626 -16.08 32.50 -11.90
CA THR A 626 -15.07 31.47 -11.70
C THR A 626 -15.57 30.06 -12.00
N LEU A 627 -14.68 29.23 -12.56
CA LEU A 627 -14.91 27.79 -12.67
C LEU A 627 -14.98 27.15 -11.27
N GLY A 628 -14.28 27.73 -10.30
CA GLY A 628 -14.38 27.36 -8.88
C GLY A 628 -15.79 27.46 -8.30
N ALA A 629 -16.50 28.56 -8.56
CA ALA A 629 -17.89 28.71 -8.13
C ALA A 629 -18.81 27.70 -8.81
N ALA A 630 -18.65 27.49 -10.12
CA ALA A 630 -19.44 26.52 -10.86
C ALA A 630 -19.20 25.09 -10.36
N TRP A 631 -17.95 24.71 -10.09
CA TRP A 631 -17.60 23.39 -9.57
C TRP A 631 -18.22 23.12 -8.19
N ARG A 632 -18.29 24.14 -7.32
CA ARG A 632 -18.94 24.04 -6.00
C ARG A 632 -20.45 23.82 -6.07
N MET A 633 -21.11 24.25 -7.16
CA MET A 633 -22.55 24.02 -7.35
C MET A 633 -22.89 22.57 -7.69
N ILE A 634 -21.92 21.78 -8.15
CA ILE A 634 -22.12 20.37 -8.45
C ILE A 634 -22.08 19.58 -7.12
N PRO A 635 -23.05 18.70 -6.82
CA PRO A 635 -23.00 17.86 -5.63
C PRO A 635 -21.77 16.95 -5.58
N SER A 636 -21.25 16.69 -4.38
CA SER A 636 -20.23 15.65 -4.16
C SER A 636 -20.87 14.26 -4.15
N GLY A 637 -20.07 13.23 -4.44
CA GLY A 637 -20.55 11.85 -4.55
C GLY A 637 -21.19 11.54 -5.91
N THR A 638 -22.01 10.49 -5.98
CA THR A 638 -22.63 10.02 -7.23
C THR A 638 -23.84 10.88 -7.62
N LEU A 639 -23.82 11.46 -8.82
CA LEU A 639 -24.91 12.27 -9.35
C LEU A 639 -26.12 11.40 -9.70
N THR A 640 -27.27 11.77 -9.13
CA THR A 640 -28.56 11.14 -9.39
C THR A 640 -29.57 12.22 -9.81
N GLY A 641 -30.37 11.95 -10.85
CA GLY A 641 -31.44 12.84 -11.31
C GLY A 641 -31.04 13.92 -12.33
N THR A 642 -29.85 14.53 -12.21
CA THR A 642 -29.33 15.46 -13.23
C THR A 642 -27.80 15.47 -13.26
N GLY A 643 -27.23 15.55 -14.45
CA GLY A 643 -25.85 15.93 -14.69
C GLY A 643 -25.70 17.46 -14.69
N TYR A 644 -24.46 17.92 -14.83
CA TYR A 644 -24.13 19.35 -14.84
C TYR A 644 -23.21 19.67 -16.00
N ARG A 645 -23.54 20.71 -16.75
CA ARG A 645 -22.75 21.18 -17.88
C ARG A 645 -22.32 22.62 -17.64
N ILE A 646 -21.04 22.81 -17.43
CA ILE A 646 -20.41 24.12 -17.28
C ILE A 646 -20.17 24.68 -18.68
N MET A 647 -20.93 25.72 -19.03
CA MET A 647 -20.87 26.46 -20.28
C MET A 647 -19.90 27.64 -20.12
N MET A 648 -18.71 27.52 -20.68
CA MET A 648 -17.66 28.54 -20.58
C MET A 648 -17.70 29.49 -21.77
N THR A 649 -18.04 30.76 -21.56
CA THR A 649 -17.99 31.76 -22.66
C THR A 649 -16.54 32.02 -23.09
N ALA A 650 -16.38 32.59 -24.28
CA ALA A 650 -15.07 32.94 -24.83
C ALA A 650 -14.22 33.79 -23.87
N GLY A 651 -12.92 33.50 -23.84
CA GLY A 651 -11.90 34.24 -23.10
C GLY A 651 -10.95 33.33 -22.31
N THR A 652 -10.04 33.97 -21.58
CA THR A 652 -9.03 33.30 -20.75
C THR A 652 -9.45 33.35 -19.29
N TYR A 653 -9.40 32.20 -18.64
CA TYR A 653 -9.71 32.02 -17.22
C TYR A 653 -8.39 31.87 -16.46
N PRO A 654 -7.97 32.87 -15.67
CA PRO A 654 -6.70 32.81 -14.95
C PRO A 654 -6.74 31.77 -13.83
N GLU A 655 -5.57 31.32 -13.38
CA GLU A 655 -5.41 30.24 -12.41
C GLU A 655 -6.24 30.42 -11.13
N ASN A 656 -6.31 31.64 -10.60
CA ASN A 656 -7.12 31.95 -9.41
C ASN A 656 -8.64 31.77 -9.60
N THR A 657 -9.12 31.54 -10.82
CA THR A 657 -10.54 31.25 -11.12
C THR A 657 -10.83 29.76 -11.26
N ILE A 658 -9.81 28.91 -11.19
CA ILE A 658 -9.87 27.47 -11.42
C ILE A 658 -9.60 26.75 -10.09
N PRO A 659 -10.38 25.70 -9.71
CA PRO A 659 -10.04 24.86 -8.56
C PRO A 659 -8.63 24.27 -8.67
N GLY A 660 -7.89 24.25 -7.56
CA GLY A 660 -6.60 23.55 -7.51
C GLY A 660 -6.72 22.03 -7.72
N TYR A 661 -7.87 21.43 -7.34
CA TYR A 661 -8.22 20.04 -7.57
C TYR A 661 -9.68 19.86 -7.96
N PHE A 662 -9.92 18.99 -8.94
CA PHE A 662 -11.23 18.52 -9.37
C PHE A 662 -11.43 17.11 -8.84
N GLU A 663 -12.11 17.00 -7.70
CA GLU A 663 -12.19 15.73 -6.98
C GLU A 663 -13.58 15.42 -6.41
N LEU A 664 -13.78 14.14 -6.06
CA LEU A 664 -14.90 13.63 -5.26
C LEU A 664 -16.31 13.77 -5.89
N LYS A 665 -16.40 13.99 -7.20
CA LYS A 665 -17.67 14.06 -7.94
C LYS A 665 -17.75 12.92 -8.94
N ARG A 666 -18.85 12.15 -8.89
CA ARG A 666 -19.04 10.94 -9.68
C ARG A 666 -20.27 11.08 -10.56
N GLY A 667 -20.08 11.51 -11.80
CA GLY A 667 -21.14 11.48 -12.81
C GLY A 667 -21.52 10.05 -13.19
N THR A 668 -22.56 9.95 -14.01
CA THR A 668 -22.98 8.70 -14.68
C THR A 668 -23.22 8.96 -16.16
N ALA A 669 -23.43 7.92 -16.97
CA ALA A 669 -23.72 8.07 -18.40
C ALA A 669 -24.93 8.99 -18.65
N GLN A 670 -25.98 8.87 -17.82
CA GLN A 670 -27.17 9.69 -17.93
C GLN A 670 -26.99 11.09 -17.30
N PHE A 671 -26.15 11.20 -16.26
CA PHE A 671 -25.94 12.40 -15.46
C PHE A 671 -24.44 12.77 -15.37
N PRO A 672 -23.79 13.11 -16.49
CA PRO A 672 -22.36 13.39 -16.52
C PRO A 672 -22.03 14.78 -15.96
N ILE A 673 -20.74 15.02 -15.76
CA ILE A 673 -20.20 16.37 -15.57
C ILE A 673 -19.50 16.77 -16.85
N ILE A 674 -19.92 17.88 -17.46
CA ILE A 674 -19.38 18.37 -18.72
C ILE A 674 -18.81 19.76 -18.49
N ILE A 675 -17.57 20.00 -18.92
CA ILE A 675 -16.97 21.33 -18.99
C ILE A 675 -16.72 21.61 -20.46
N GLN A 676 -17.41 22.61 -21.01
CA GLN A 676 -17.35 22.87 -22.45
C GLN A 676 -17.29 24.35 -22.82
N ALA A 677 -16.62 24.64 -23.92
CA ALA A 677 -16.66 25.97 -24.53
C ALA A 677 -18.06 26.25 -25.11
N ALA A 678 -18.63 27.39 -24.76
CA ALA A 678 -19.97 27.79 -25.17
C ALA A 678 -20.00 28.50 -26.54
N ASP A 679 -18.87 29.09 -26.95
CA ASP A 679 -18.76 29.97 -28.12
C ASP A 679 -18.01 29.34 -29.30
N GLY A 680 -17.85 28.01 -29.25
CA GLY A 680 -17.14 27.24 -30.26
C GLY A 680 -15.80 26.70 -29.77
N ARG A 681 -15.21 25.85 -30.60
CA ARG A 681 -13.98 25.14 -30.24
C ARG A 681 -12.81 26.10 -30.00
N GLY A 682 -12.15 25.92 -28.86
CA GLY A 682 -10.95 26.64 -28.46
C GLY A 682 -11.20 28.08 -28.02
N THR A 683 -12.45 28.52 -27.87
CA THR A 683 -12.74 29.91 -27.47
C THR A 683 -12.56 30.15 -25.97
N ALA A 684 -12.65 29.11 -25.14
CA ALA A 684 -12.41 29.18 -23.70
C ALA A 684 -11.04 28.56 -23.36
N THR A 685 -10.18 29.31 -22.69
CA THR A 685 -8.83 28.86 -22.30
C THR A 685 -8.66 28.89 -20.79
N LEU A 686 -8.36 27.74 -20.21
CA LEU A 686 -7.92 27.60 -18.83
C LEU A 686 -6.42 27.91 -18.74
N GLY A 687 -6.06 28.94 -17.97
CA GLY A 687 -4.69 29.42 -17.78
C GLY A 687 -3.91 28.70 -16.68
N ALA A 688 -4.30 27.48 -16.30
CA ALA A 688 -3.74 26.74 -15.16
C ALA A 688 -3.56 25.25 -15.44
N TYR A 689 -2.72 24.65 -14.60
CA TYR A 689 -2.59 23.20 -14.41
C TYR A 689 -3.90 22.62 -13.89
N LEU A 690 -4.35 21.51 -14.46
CA LEU A 690 -5.58 20.86 -14.03
C LEU A 690 -5.29 19.50 -13.37
N ASN A 691 -5.51 19.43 -12.05
CA ASN A 691 -5.40 18.17 -11.30
C ASN A 691 -6.79 17.58 -11.05
N ILE A 692 -6.99 16.33 -11.45
CA ILE A 692 -8.28 15.64 -11.37
C ILE A 692 -8.08 14.30 -10.66
N ALA A 693 -8.85 14.04 -9.61
CA ALA A 693 -8.71 12.83 -8.82
C ALA A 693 -10.06 12.21 -8.43
N ASN A 694 -10.19 10.88 -8.56
CA ASN A 694 -11.37 10.13 -8.11
C ASN A 694 -12.71 10.64 -8.69
N VAL A 695 -12.73 10.95 -9.99
CA VAL A 695 -13.93 11.40 -10.71
C VAL A 695 -14.46 10.32 -11.65
N SER A 696 -15.76 10.38 -11.94
CA SER A 696 -16.34 9.54 -13.00
C SER A 696 -17.25 10.32 -13.94
N TYR A 697 -17.31 9.91 -15.21
CA TYR A 697 -18.13 10.54 -16.26
C TYR A 697 -17.91 12.06 -16.36
N LEU A 698 -16.64 12.46 -16.42
CA LEU A 698 -16.19 13.85 -16.60
C LEU A 698 -15.74 14.09 -18.03
N TYR A 699 -16.38 15.03 -18.71
CA TYR A 699 -16.12 15.35 -20.11
C TYR A 699 -15.58 16.77 -20.25
N LEU A 700 -14.37 16.90 -20.78
CA LEU A 700 -13.73 18.15 -21.17
C LEU A 700 -13.86 18.29 -22.69
N ILE A 701 -14.63 19.27 -23.14
CA ILE A 701 -15.02 19.39 -24.56
C ILE A 701 -14.70 20.79 -25.06
N ASP A 702 -13.92 20.87 -26.15
CA ASP A 702 -13.71 22.09 -26.94
C ASP A 702 -13.05 23.26 -26.17
N ILE A 703 -12.48 23.00 -24.99
CA ILE A 703 -11.72 23.97 -24.19
C ILE A 703 -10.20 23.82 -24.40
N ASN A 704 -9.45 24.89 -24.17
CA ASN A 704 -7.98 24.83 -24.13
C ASN A 704 -7.49 24.78 -22.68
N ILE A 705 -6.39 24.07 -22.44
CA ILE A 705 -5.64 24.08 -21.17
C ILE A 705 -4.20 24.48 -21.48
N ILE A 706 -3.85 25.72 -21.13
CA ILE A 706 -2.56 26.33 -21.46
C ILE A 706 -2.08 27.06 -20.20
N PRO A 707 -1.37 26.38 -19.29
CA PRO A 707 -0.89 26.97 -18.05
C PRO A 707 0.09 28.14 -18.29
N TYR A 708 0.06 29.14 -17.40
CA TYR A 708 1.08 30.19 -17.34
C TYR A 708 1.60 30.37 -15.90
N PRO A 709 2.89 30.14 -15.62
CA PRO A 709 3.93 29.69 -16.56
C PRO A 709 3.63 28.29 -17.13
N ALA A 710 4.24 27.96 -18.26
CA ALA A 710 4.02 26.67 -18.92
C ALA A 710 4.52 25.49 -18.07
N GLY A 711 3.75 24.40 -18.11
CA GLY A 711 4.08 23.12 -17.47
C GLY A 711 2.94 22.12 -17.68
N ASP A 712 2.82 21.11 -16.82
CA ASP A 712 1.91 19.97 -16.99
C ASP A 712 0.44 20.41 -17.13
N ALA A 713 -0.13 20.30 -18.33
CA ALA A 713 -1.44 20.87 -18.58
C ALA A 713 -2.54 20.11 -17.82
N LEU A 714 -2.47 18.78 -17.79
CA LEU A 714 -3.53 17.93 -17.26
C LEU A 714 -2.99 16.69 -16.56
N HIS A 715 -3.39 16.50 -15.30
CA HIS A 715 -3.18 15.28 -14.54
C HIS A 715 -4.52 14.66 -14.13
N ILE A 716 -4.72 13.38 -14.43
CA ILE A 716 -5.88 12.60 -14.00
C ILE A 716 -5.43 11.33 -13.27
N GLU A 717 -5.85 11.17 -12.02
CA GLU A 717 -5.67 9.93 -11.27
C GLU A 717 -7.00 9.31 -10.86
N LYS A 718 -7.10 7.97 -10.94
CA LYS A 718 -8.30 7.22 -10.52
C LYS A 718 -9.59 7.71 -11.19
N GLY A 719 -9.50 8.11 -12.46
CA GLY A 719 -10.62 8.49 -13.29
C GLY A 719 -11.37 7.27 -13.84
N ASP A 720 -12.68 7.39 -14.02
CA ASP A 720 -13.54 6.36 -14.62
C ASP A 720 -14.51 6.98 -15.64
N HIS A 721 -14.41 6.63 -16.93
CA HIS A 721 -15.17 7.27 -18.02
C HIS A 721 -14.85 8.77 -18.17
N VAL A 722 -13.62 9.08 -18.60
CA VAL A 722 -13.18 10.47 -18.83
C VAL A 722 -13.04 10.73 -20.33
N LEU A 723 -13.63 11.83 -20.80
CA LEU A 723 -13.55 12.26 -22.20
C LEU A 723 -12.78 13.58 -22.28
N MET A 724 -11.80 13.65 -23.17
CA MET A 724 -11.10 14.86 -23.59
C MET A 724 -11.28 14.98 -25.10
N ARG A 725 -12.06 15.96 -25.56
CA ARG A 725 -12.44 16.10 -26.97
C ARG A 725 -12.23 17.51 -27.48
N GLY A 726 -11.60 17.65 -28.65
CA GLY A 726 -11.52 18.93 -29.34
C GLY A 726 -10.65 19.98 -28.63
N MET A 727 -9.74 19.53 -27.77
CA MET A 727 -8.98 20.41 -26.89
C MET A 727 -7.67 20.89 -27.51
N ARG A 728 -7.10 21.97 -26.97
CA ARG A 728 -5.68 22.31 -27.11
C ARG A 728 -5.01 22.26 -25.74
N LEU A 729 -4.07 21.35 -25.55
CA LEU A 729 -3.29 21.19 -24.33
C LEU A 729 -1.83 21.51 -24.62
N SER A 730 -1.24 22.46 -23.90
CA SER A 730 0.13 22.89 -24.17
C SER A 730 0.96 23.01 -22.91
N GLY A 731 2.05 22.25 -22.85
CA GLY A 731 3.10 22.38 -21.85
C GLY A 731 4.24 23.32 -22.29
N GLY A 732 3.95 24.25 -23.20
CA GLY A 732 4.90 25.24 -23.71
C GLY A 732 5.92 24.68 -24.71
N ASN A 733 7.11 25.29 -24.75
CA ASN A 733 8.20 24.83 -25.60
C ASN A 733 9.04 23.80 -24.83
N ARG A 734 8.53 22.56 -24.77
CA ARG A 734 9.15 21.44 -24.02
C ARG A 734 9.41 21.80 -22.55
N SER A 735 8.44 22.47 -21.91
CA SER A 735 8.59 22.97 -20.53
C SER A 735 7.94 22.07 -19.49
N ALA A 736 6.83 21.39 -19.83
CA ALA A 736 6.20 20.39 -18.96
C ALA A 736 7.06 19.16 -18.76
N HIS A 737 6.92 18.49 -17.62
CA HIS A 737 7.41 17.12 -17.46
C HIS A 737 6.61 16.22 -18.40
N GLU A 738 5.29 16.20 -18.21
CA GLU A 738 4.35 15.62 -19.16
C GLU A 738 3.26 16.63 -19.51
N THR A 739 2.89 16.75 -20.79
CA THR A 739 1.74 17.63 -21.11
C THR A 739 0.44 17.06 -20.53
N ILE A 740 0.28 15.74 -20.62
CA ILE A 740 -0.83 15.00 -20.03
C ILE A 740 -0.29 13.78 -19.29
N LYS A 741 -0.66 13.65 -18.01
CA LYS A 741 -0.44 12.46 -17.19
C LYS A 741 -1.77 11.82 -16.80
N ILE A 742 -1.95 10.55 -17.10
CA ILE A 742 -3.13 9.79 -16.63
C ILE A 742 -2.67 8.50 -15.98
N ASN A 743 -3.08 8.28 -14.72
CA ASN A 743 -2.66 7.11 -13.96
C ASN A 743 -3.80 6.41 -13.20
N GLN A 744 -3.68 5.09 -13.09
CA GLN A 744 -4.63 4.19 -12.39
C GLN A 744 -6.10 4.49 -12.72
N SER A 745 -6.40 4.71 -14.00
CA SER A 745 -7.71 5.15 -14.50
C SER A 745 -8.31 4.16 -15.48
N GLN A 746 -9.62 4.22 -15.71
CA GLN A 746 -10.31 3.33 -16.64
C GLN A 746 -11.29 4.08 -17.55
N TYR A 747 -11.50 3.56 -18.77
CA TYR A 747 -12.38 4.13 -19.79
C TYR A 747 -12.00 5.59 -20.12
N VAL A 748 -10.81 5.78 -20.68
CA VAL A 748 -10.27 7.11 -20.98
C VAL A 748 -10.27 7.35 -22.49
N TYR A 749 -10.90 8.43 -22.92
CA TYR A 749 -11.10 8.76 -24.33
C TYR A 749 -10.47 10.12 -24.64
N LEU A 750 -9.41 10.12 -25.47
CA LEU A 750 -8.74 11.33 -25.95
C LEU A 750 -8.95 11.49 -27.46
N GLU A 751 -9.62 12.56 -27.87
CA GLU A 751 -10.15 12.68 -29.22
C GLU A 751 -9.94 14.05 -29.84
N ASP A 752 -9.62 14.07 -31.14
CA ASP A 752 -9.66 15.27 -31.98
C ASP A 752 -8.90 16.48 -31.41
N SER A 753 -7.87 16.26 -30.58
CA SER A 753 -7.20 17.29 -29.78
C SER A 753 -5.77 17.57 -30.27
N GLU A 754 -5.24 18.75 -29.93
CA GLU A 754 -3.83 19.10 -30.12
C GLU A 754 -3.14 19.10 -28.75
N ILE A 755 -2.12 18.27 -28.60
CA ILE A 755 -1.37 18.10 -27.35
C ILE A 755 0.11 18.32 -27.69
N SER A 756 0.76 19.25 -27.00
CA SER A 756 2.14 19.60 -27.34
C SER A 756 2.96 20.12 -26.17
N GLY A 757 4.25 19.79 -26.18
CA GLY A 757 5.26 20.46 -25.37
C GLY A 757 5.53 19.76 -24.04
N ALA A 758 6.56 18.92 -24.03
CA ALA A 758 7.09 18.31 -22.82
C ALA A 758 8.61 18.11 -22.95
N TYR A 759 9.36 18.24 -21.86
CA TYR A 759 10.74 17.80 -21.84
C TYR A 759 10.84 16.28 -21.75
N ASP A 760 9.86 15.60 -21.15
CA ASP A 760 9.76 14.14 -21.20
C ASP A 760 8.73 13.77 -22.26
N ASN A 761 7.46 13.53 -21.88
CA ASN A 761 6.46 12.99 -22.80
C ASN A 761 5.22 13.87 -22.95
N THR A 762 4.67 13.96 -24.16
CA THR A 762 3.43 14.70 -24.35
C THR A 762 2.23 13.97 -23.72
N ILE A 763 2.20 12.64 -23.80
CA ILE A 763 1.18 11.80 -23.17
C ILE A 763 1.85 10.66 -22.41
N ASP A 764 1.60 10.60 -21.10
CA ASP A 764 1.96 9.47 -20.24
C ASP A 764 0.70 8.81 -19.65
N TYR A 765 0.43 7.58 -20.08
CA TYR A 765 -0.55 6.70 -19.46
C TYR A 765 0.12 5.59 -18.63
N VAL A 766 -0.14 5.56 -17.33
CA VAL A 766 0.32 4.49 -16.41
C VAL A 766 -0.87 3.75 -15.82
N ALA A 767 -0.95 2.43 -16.01
CA ALA A 767 -2.05 1.63 -15.47
C ALA A 767 -3.44 2.13 -15.91
N VAL A 768 -3.59 2.47 -17.19
CA VAL A 768 -4.86 2.91 -17.78
C VAL A 768 -5.52 1.78 -18.55
N GLN A 769 -6.78 1.43 -18.22
CA GLN A 769 -7.49 0.36 -18.93
C GLN A 769 -8.74 0.82 -19.64
N TYR A 770 -8.90 0.35 -20.89
CA TYR A 770 -10.01 0.63 -21.78
C TYR A 770 -10.07 2.08 -22.27
N GLY A 771 -10.47 2.24 -23.52
CA GLY A 771 -10.64 3.55 -24.15
C GLY A 771 -9.76 3.72 -25.38
N HIS A 772 -9.50 4.97 -25.76
CA HIS A 772 -8.77 5.26 -26.99
C HIS A 772 -8.07 6.62 -27.03
N ILE A 773 -7.14 6.74 -27.97
CA ILE A 773 -6.48 7.97 -28.39
C ILE A 773 -6.70 8.10 -29.89
N VAL A 774 -7.58 8.99 -30.33
CA VAL A 774 -8.03 9.04 -31.74
C VAL A 774 -8.01 10.43 -32.36
N ARG A 775 -7.50 10.53 -33.60
CA ARG A 775 -7.49 11.76 -34.41
C ARG A 775 -6.86 12.98 -33.73
N ASN A 776 -5.86 12.75 -32.88
CA ASN A 776 -5.13 13.82 -32.21
C ASN A 776 -3.89 14.25 -33.00
N LYS A 777 -3.39 15.45 -32.70
CA LYS A 777 -2.04 15.90 -33.03
C LYS A 777 -1.21 15.91 -31.75
N ILE A 778 -0.13 15.15 -31.71
CA ILE A 778 0.71 14.95 -30.52
C ILE A 778 2.14 15.32 -30.90
N SER A 779 2.75 16.29 -30.22
CA SER A 779 4.04 16.79 -30.68
C SER A 779 4.96 17.43 -29.64
N ASN A 780 6.20 17.67 -30.05
CA ASN A 780 7.17 18.50 -29.33
C ASN A 780 7.54 17.94 -27.95
N ALA A 781 8.11 16.73 -27.95
CA ALA A 781 8.67 16.05 -26.78
C ALA A 781 10.19 15.85 -26.93
N ASN A 782 11.02 15.96 -25.87
CA ASN A 782 12.43 15.52 -26.00
C ASN A 782 12.56 13.99 -25.87
N ASP A 783 11.63 13.31 -25.23
CA ASP A 783 11.63 11.85 -25.11
C ASP A 783 10.61 11.24 -26.08
N TRP A 784 9.78 10.28 -25.66
CA TRP A 784 8.66 9.79 -26.47
C TRP A 784 7.51 10.79 -26.51
N CYS A 785 6.89 11.01 -27.67
CA CYS A 785 5.69 11.85 -27.70
C CYS A 785 4.52 11.21 -26.92
N ALA A 786 4.35 9.90 -27.00
CA ALA A 786 3.30 9.21 -26.24
C ALA A 786 3.69 7.78 -25.87
N TYR A 787 3.28 7.35 -24.69
CA TYR A 787 3.28 5.92 -24.35
C TYR A 787 2.10 5.50 -23.48
N VAL A 788 1.82 4.20 -23.56
CA VAL A 788 0.85 3.51 -22.70
C VAL A 788 1.58 2.39 -21.95
N LYS A 789 1.74 2.51 -20.64
CA LYS A 789 2.59 1.62 -19.82
C LYS A 789 1.94 1.24 -18.49
N GLY A 790 2.66 0.53 -17.63
CA GLY A 790 2.21 0.24 -16.26
C GLY A 790 1.02 -0.70 -16.14
N GLY A 791 0.88 -1.64 -17.08
CA GLY A 791 -0.27 -2.53 -17.16
C GLY A 791 -1.49 -1.88 -17.81
N SER A 792 -1.25 -0.90 -18.69
CA SER A 792 -2.31 -0.34 -19.52
C SER A 792 -2.86 -1.40 -20.47
N ALA A 793 -4.19 -1.42 -20.65
CA ALA A 793 -4.83 -2.55 -21.34
C ALA A 793 -6.00 -2.12 -22.23
N ASN A 794 -6.13 -2.80 -23.37
CA ASN A 794 -7.28 -2.67 -24.30
C ASN A 794 -7.51 -1.23 -24.76
N ILE A 795 -6.44 -0.55 -25.17
CA ILE A 795 -6.48 0.82 -25.70
C ILE A 795 -6.30 0.78 -27.22
N ARG A 796 -7.17 1.49 -27.93
CA ARG A 796 -7.03 1.72 -29.37
C ARG A 796 -6.43 3.10 -29.63
N VAL A 797 -5.39 3.16 -30.44
CA VAL A 797 -4.70 4.40 -30.82
C VAL A 797 -4.79 4.52 -32.34
N GLU A 798 -5.67 5.40 -32.82
CA GLU A 798 -6.02 5.44 -34.24
C GLU A 798 -6.11 6.84 -34.86
N GLY A 799 -5.50 7.00 -36.03
CA GLY A 799 -5.68 8.22 -36.83
C GLY A 799 -4.96 9.44 -36.27
N ASN A 800 -3.98 9.27 -35.39
CA ASN A 800 -3.24 10.39 -34.78
C ASN A 800 -2.05 10.82 -35.64
N GLU A 801 -1.74 12.12 -35.65
CA GLU A 801 -0.48 12.68 -36.16
C GLU A 801 0.48 12.83 -34.98
N ILE A 802 1.68 12.26 -35.05
CA ILE A 802 2.67 12.28 -33.98
C ILE A 802 3.99 12.79 -34.54
N PHE A 803 4.54 13.90 -34.02
CA PHE A 803 5.70 14.50 -34.66
C PHE A 803 6.61 15.35 -33.77
N ASN A 804 7.83 15.60 -34.25
CA ASN A 804 8.84 16.39 -33.54
C ASN A 804 9.13 15.83 -32.13
N CYS A 805 9.47 14.55 -32.09
CA CYS A 805 9.75 13.80 -30.86
C CYS A 805 11.24 13.43 -30.81
N GLY A 806 11.85 13.43 -29.64
CA GLY A 806 13.25 13.01 -29.49
C GLY A 806 13.39 11.50 -29.49
N THR A 807 13.13 10.80 -28.37
CA THR A 807 13.35 9.34 -28.29
C THR A 807 12.43 8.50 -29.14
N GLY A 808 11.17 8.89 -29.31
CA GLY A 808 10.30 8.14 -30.20
C GLY A 808 8.92 8.73 -30.40
N GLY A 809 8.19 8.21 -31.39
CA GLY A 809 6.83 8.63 -31.68
C GLY A 809 5.86 8.08 -30.65
N PHE A 810 5.62 6.77 -30.71
CA PHE A 810 4.72 6.06 -29.80
C PHE A 810 5.29 4.72 -29.33
N THR A 811 5.22 4.42 -28.03
CA THR A 811 5.56 3.08 -27.54
C THR A 811 4.46 2.45 -26.68
N THR A 812 4.32 1.13 -26.80
CA THR A 812 3.52 0.32 -25.88
C THR A 812 4.42 -0.28 -24.83
N GLY A 813 4.20 0.10 -23.58
CA GLY A 813 5.04 -0.23 -22.45
C GLY A 813 6.31 0.61 -22.40
N GLN A 814 6.94 0.61 -21.22
CA GLN A 814 8.24 1.23 -20.97
C GLN A 814 8.75 0.65 -19.62
N GLY A 815 9.14 1.49 -18.68
CA GLY A 815 9.47 1.18 -17.31
C GLY A 815 8.40 1.72 -16.38
N THR A 816 7.98 0.89 -15.43
CA THR A 816 7.02 1.32 -14.40
C THR A 816 7.45 0.74 -13.05
N GLY A 817 7.43 1.55 -12.00
CA GLY A 817 7.59 1.08 -10.63
C GLY A 817 6.50 0.05 -10.29
N PHE A 818 6.88 -1.08 -9.70
CA PHE A 818 5.99 -2.20 -9.46
C PHE A 818 4.85 -1.85 -8.51
N GLU A 819 5.07 -0.85 -7.64
CA GLU A 819 4.08 -0.28 -6.75
C GLU A 819 2.96 0.49 -7.45
N TYR A 820 3.18 1.01 -8.66
CA TYR A 820 2.20 1.77 -9.44
C TYR A 820 1.30 0.89 -10.32
N MET A 821 1.65 -0.39 -10.46
CA MET A 821 0.85 -1.35 -11.20
C MET A 821 -0.49 -1.61 -10.49
N VAL A 822 -1.54 -1.90 -11.25
CA VAL A 822 -2.87 -2.20 -10.70
C VAL A 822 -3.32 -3.62 -11.01
N SER A 823 -3.90 -4.29 -10.00
CA SER A 823 -4.46 -5.62 -10.18
C SER A 823 -5.63 -5.60 -11.16
N PRO A 824 -5.79 -6.61 -12.04
CA PRO A 824 -4.96 -7.81 -12.20
C PRO A 824 -3.83 -7.70 -13.26
N TRP A 825 -3.42 -6.50 -13.66
CA TRP A 825 -2.54 -6.26 -14.81
C TRP A 825 -1.05 -6.28 -14.47
N PHE A 826 -0.57 -7.26 -13.71
CA PHE A 826 0.76 -7.20 -13.09
C PHE A 826 1.94 -7.77 -13.90
N HIS A 827 1.69 -8.48 -15.00
CA HIS A 827 2.73 -9.20 -15.75
C HIS A 827 3.44 -8.34 -16.80
N TYR A 828 2.72 -7.87 -17.80
CA TYR A 828 3.23 -7.05 -18.90
C TYR A 828 3.07 -5.54 -18.61
N GLU A 829 3.84 -4.71 -19.29
CA GLU A 829 3.71 -3.25 -19.26
C GLU A 829 2.49 -2.76 -20.04
N ALA A 830 2.07 -3.51 -21.07
CA ALA A 830 0.89 -3.20 -21.86
C ALA A 830 0.21 -4.46 -22.40
N TYR A 831 -1.12 -4.45 -22.51
CA TYR A 831 -1.93 -5.58 -22.94
C TYR A 831 -2.93 -5.18 -24.03
N GLY A 832 -2.99 -5.91 -25.14
CA GLY A 832 -4.06 -5.74 -26.12
C GLY A 832 -4.10 -4.35 -26.77
N ILE A 833 -2.94 -3.70 -26.96
CA ILE A 833 -2.89 -2.36 -27.54
C ILE A 833 -2.98 -2.46 -29.07
N THR A 834 -3.85 -1.64 -29.65
CA THR A 834 -4.04 -1.54 -31.10
C THR A 834 -3.62 -0.16 -31.59
N PHE A 835 -2.49 -0.06 -32.28
CA PHE A 835 -1.94 1.18 -32.83
C PHE A 835 -2.03 1.16 -34.36
N VAL A 836 -3.03 1.84 -34.93
CA VAL A 836 -3.37 1.74 -36.36
C VAL A 836 -3.68 3.06 -37.05
N ASN A 837 -3.45 3.17 -38.36
CA ASN A 837 -3.76 4.37 -39.15
C ASN A 837 -3.09 5.68 -38.64
N ASN A 838 -1.99 5.59 -37.89
CA ASN A 838 -1.29 6.78 -37.39
C ASN A 838 -0.22 7.24 -38.38
N VAL A 839 0.03 8.55 -38.38
CA VAL A 839 1.11 9.19 -39.12
C VAL A 839 2.13 9.67 -38.10
N ILE A 840 3.39 9.27 -38.26
CA ILE A 840 4.48 9.62 -37.35
C ILE A 840 5.60 10.26 -38.17
N HIS A 841 6.09 11.45 -37.80
CA HIS A 841 7.17 12.05 -38.57
C HIS A 841 8.08 12.97 -37.77
N ASP A 842 9.29 13.19 -38.30
CA ASP A 842 10.27 14.08 -37.70
C ASP A 842 10.62 13.67 -36.26
N THR A 843 10.89 12.37 -36.09
CA THR A 843 11.26 11.78 -34.81
C THR A 843 12.75 11.43 -34.84
N GLU A 844 13.52 11.91 -33.85
CA GLU A 844 14.95 11.59 -33.79
C GLU A 844 15.19 10.08 -33.56
N GLY A 845 14.41 9.45 -32.70
CA GLY A 845 14.45 8.00 -32.45
C GLY A 845 13.35 7.23 -33.19
N ALA A 846 12.91 6.10 -32.62
CA ALA A 846 12.02 5.18 -33.31
C ALA A 846 10.65 5.79 -33.61
N GLY A 847 10.05 5.44 -34.74
CA GLY A 847 8.68 5.85 -35.02
C GLY A 847 7.69 5.16 -34.07
N ILE A 848 7.89 3.86 -33.85
CA ILE A 848 7.05 3.01 -33.00
C ILE A 848 7.90 2.05 -32.14
N GLY A 849 7.40 1.70 -30.95
CA GLY A 849 8.09 0.81 -29.99
C GLY A 849 7.19 -0.16 -29.22
N VAL A 850 7.73 -1.33 -28.84
CA VAL A 850 7.06 -2.30 -27.95
C VAL A 850 8.02 -2.76 -26.85
N ASN A 851 7.73 -2.34 -25.62
CA ASN A 851 8.62 -2.49 -24.47
C ASN A 851 7.86 -3.22 -23.33
N GLY A 852 7.85 -4.55 -23.37
CA GLY A 852 7.17 -5.40 -22.39
C GLY A 852 5.68 -5.64 -22.65
N GLY A 853 5.28 -5.79 -23.91
CA GLY A 853 3.87 -5.90 -24.34
C GLY A 853 3.34 -7.32 -24.58
N PHE A 854 2.04 -7.52 -24.36
CA PHE A 854 1.30 -8.74 -24.68
C PHE A 854 0.14 -8.46 -25.65
N ASN A 855 0.05 -9.22 -26.74
CA ASN A 855 -0.98 -9.02 -27.78
C ASN A 855 -1.01 -7.57 -28.31
N ILE A 856 0.12 -7.13 -28.86
CA ILE A 856 0.26 -5.77 -29.41
C ILE A 856 0.14 -5.81 -30.93
N VAL A 857 -0.71 -4.95 -31.49
CA VAL A 857 -0.87 -4.78 -32.94
C VAL A 857 -0.48 -3.36 -33.33
N MET A 858 0.56 -3.23 -34.15
CA MET A 858 0.98 -1.97 -34.76
C MET A 858 0.85 -2.09 -36.27
N ALA A 859 -0.26 -1.60 -36.84
CA ALA A 859 -0.58 -1.87 -38.23
C ALA A 859 -1.08 -0.68 -39.04
N HIS A 860 -0.75 -0.64 -40.34
CA HIS A 860 -1.20 0.41 -41.25
C HIS A 860 -0.82 1.83 -40.79
N ASN A 861 0.38 2.00 -40.22
CA ASN A 861 0.90 3.33 -39.89
C ASN A 861 1.84 3.83 -40.99
N THR A 862 1.98 5.14 -41.12
CA THR A 862 2.95 5.78 -42.03
C THR A 862 3.96 6.59 -41.21
N MET A 863 5.24 6.31 -41.40
CA MET A 863 6.36 6.94 -40.71
C MET A 863 7.24 7.69 -41.71
N TYR A 864 7.64 8.91 -41.40
CA TYR A 864 8.47 9.74 -42.29
C TYR A 864 9.55 10.50 -41.55
N ARG A 865 10.81 10.41 -41.99
CA ARG A 865 11.97 10.99 -41.28
C ARG A 865 12.02 10.59 -39.80
N VAL A 866 12.15 9.29 -39.56
CA VAL A 866 12.27 8.72 -38.21
C VAL A 866 13.61 8.02 -38.00
N GLY A 867 14.14 8.03 -36.78
CA GLY A 867 15.26 7.19 -36.37
C GLY A 867 16.65 7.75 -36.63
N SER A 868 16.79 9.05 -36.94
CA SER A 868 18.09 9.71 -37.20
C SER A 868 19.14 9.56 -36.08
N ARG A 869 18.72 9.20 -34.87
CA ARG A 869 19.57 8.92 -33.70
C ARG A 869 19.87 7.44 -33.50
N GLY A 870 19.15 6.53 -34.15
CA GLY A 870 19.30 5.08 -33.94
C GLY A 870 18.63 4.22 -35.00
N HIS A 871 17.37 3.86 -34.75
CA HIS A 871 16.61 2.86 -35.51
C HIS A 871 15.17 3.33 -35.76
N VAL A 872 14.43 2.65 -36.65
CA VAL A 872 13.06 3.09 -37.03
C VAL A 872 11.96 2.39 -36.23
N ILE A 873 12.17 1.16 -35.77
CA ILE A 873 11.21 0.36 -35.00
C ILE A 873 11.90 -0.31 -33.81
N GLU A 874 11.32 -0.18 -32.62
CA GLU A 874 11.85 -0.73 -31.37
C GLU A 874 11.00 -1.92 -30.87
N VAL A 875 11.64 -3.03 -30.48
CA VAL A 875 11.00 -4.15 -29.77
C VAL A 875 11.95 -4.63 -28.67
N VAL A 876 11.83 -4.05 -27.48
CA VAL A 876 12.75 -4.27 -26.36
C VAL A 876 12.01 -4.71 -25.10
N PHE A 877 12.73 -4.86 -24.00
CA PHE A 877 12.12 -5.19 -22.71
C PHE A 877 11.41 -3.98 -22.11
N GLY A 878 10.31 -4.23 -21.42
CA GLY A 878 9.83 -3.31 -20.41
C GLY A 878 10.73 -3.35 -19.18
N GLY A 879 10.71 -2.29 -18.37
CA GLY A 879 11.42 -2.20 -17.10
C GLY A 879 10.46 -2.34 -15.92
N ARG A 880 10.89 -3.04 -14.87
CA ARG A 880 10.13 -3.13 -13.63
C ARG A 880 11.07 -3.16 -12.44
N GLU A 881 10.98 -2.17 -11.57
CA GLU A 881 11.68 -2.13 -10.28
C GLU A 881 10.71 -1.71 -9.18
N CYS A 882 11.10 -1.82 -7.92
CA CYS A 882 10.38 -1.17 -6.83
C CYS A 882 11.05 0.18 -6.57
N ASP A 883 10.38 1.28 -6.92
CA ASP A 883 10.95 2.63 -6.83
C ASP A 883 11.13 3.05 -5.36
N MET A 884 10.41 2.35 -4.47
CA MET A 884 10.31 2.62 -3.03
C MET A 884 9.81 4.05 -2.82
N ASP A 885 8.78 4.45 -3.58
CA ASP A 885 8.12 5.74 -3.38
C ASP A 885 7.59 5.80 -1.94
N PRO A 886 8.08 6.74 -1.10
CA PRO A 886 7.62 6.87 0.27
C PRO A 886 6.12 7.26 0.37
N SER A 887 5.49 7.69 -0.72
CA SER A 887 4.06 7.98 -0.77
C SER A 887 3.17 6.73 -0.90
N ILE A 888 3.75 5.58 -1.25
CA ILE A 888 3.06 4.31 -1.42
C ILE A 888 3.50 3.35 -0.31
N PRO A 889 2.60 2.53 0.29
CA PRO A 889 2.99 1.62 1.37
C PRO A 889 4.16 0.72 0.96
N ALA A 890 5.20 0.64 1.80
CA ALA A 890 6.43 -0.10 1.49
C ALA A 890 6.21 -1.58 1.15
N ALA A 891 5.11 -2.17 1.62
CA ALA A 891 4.73 -3.55 1.32
C ALA A 891 4.09 -3.72 -0.07
N THR A 892 3.82 -2.66 -0.84
CA THR A 892 3.04 -2.73 -2.09
C THR A 892 3.72 -3.59 -3.15
N CYS A 893 5.03 -3.41 -3.40
CA CYS A 893 5.77 -4.27 -4.32
C CYS A 893 5.77 -5.75 -3.85
N ALA A 894 5.93 -5.99 -2.55
CA ALA A 894 5.88 -7.35 -1.98
C ALA A 894 4.49 -7.98 -2.12
N ASN A 895 3.43 -7.19 -1.97
CA ASN A 895 2.04 -7.61 -2.16
C ASN A 895 1.77 -7.94 -3.63
N ASN A 896 2.22 -7.10 -4.56
CA ASN A 896 2.08 -7.33 -6.00
C ASN A 896 2.86 -8.58 -6.43
N LEU A 897 4.07 -8.79 -5.88
CA LEU A 897 4.85 -10.01 -6.09
C LEU A 897 4.15 -11.25 -5.55
N ALA A 898 3.64 -11.19 -4.31
CA ALA A 898 2.90 -12.29 -3.68
C ALA A 898 1.55 -12.58 -4.37
N ALA A 899 0.96 -11.57 -5.03
CA ALA A 899 -0.21 -11.74 -5.87
C ALA A 899 0.12 -12.50 -7.17
N GLY A 900 1.40 -12.69 -7.52
CA GLY A 900 1.86 -13.38 -8.73
C GLY A 900 2.31 -12.43 -9.84
N GLY A 901 2.41 -11.13 -9.56
CA GLY A 901 2.91 -10.14 -10.51
C GLY A 901 4.38 -10.34 -10.86
N TRP A 902 4.78 -9.77 -12.00
CA TRP A 902 6.16 -9.78 -12.48
C TRP A 902 6.88 -8.52 -12.01
N GLY A 903 8.00 -8.68 -11.31
CA GLY A 903 8.80 -7.57 -10.77
C GLY A 903 9.65 -7.99 -9.57
N SER A 904 10.28 -7.03 -8.91
CA SER A 904 11.12 -7.24 -7.73
C SER A 904 10.64 -6.39 -6.54
N THR A 905 11.13 -6.69 -5.33
CA THR A 905 10.97 -5.81 -4.16
C THR A 905 12.18 -4.91 -3.92
N SER A 906 13.17 -4.95 -4.83
CA SER A 906 14.39 -4.16 -4.79
C SER A 906 14.31 -3.03 -5.84
N ARG A 907 15.27 -2.11 -5.78
CA ARG A 907 15.50 -1.11 -6.84
C ARG A 907 16.27 -1.67 -8.04
N GLU A 908 16.24 -2.99 -8.22
CA GLU A 908 16.91 -3.64 -9.36
C GLU A 908 15.90 -3.78 -10.50
N GLY A 909 16.26 -3.23 -11.66
CA GLY A 909 15.44 -3.23 -12.86
C GLY A 909 15.32 -4.60 -13.52
N GLU A 910 14.10 -5.13 -13.55
CA GLU A 910 13.77 -6.42 -14.15
C GLU A 910 13.30 -6.32 -15.61
N PRO A 911 13.67 -7.28 -16.47
CA PRO A 911 13.31 -7.27 -17.89
C PRO A 911 11.92 -7.89 -18.13
N ILE A 912 10.91 -7.06 -18.34
CA ILE A 912 9.56 -7.53 -18.72
C ILE A 912 9.56 -7.95 -20.21
N PRO A 913 9.21 -9.21 -20.53
CA PRO A 913 9.29 -9.73 -21.90
C PRO A 913 8.14 -9.23 -22.80
N ASN A 914 8.29 -9.45 -24.10
CA ASN A 914 7.22 -9.31 -25.08
C ASN A 914 6.63 -10.68 -25.42
N LYS A 915 5.34 -10.71 -25.77
CA LYS A 915 4.72 -11.91 -26.36
C LYS A 915 3.56 -11.54 -27.28
N ASN A 916 3.48 -12.21 -28.44
CA ASN A 916 2.46 -11.95 -29.45
C ASN A 916 2.45 -10.48 -29.91
N VAL A 917 3.49 -10.08 -30.63
CA VAL A 917 3.64 -8.72 -31.16
C VAL A 917 3.56 -8.75 -32.67
N TYR A 918 2.68 -7.93 -33.25
CA TYR A 918 2.38 -7.91 -34.67
C TYR A 918 2.62 -6.51 -35.24
N ILE A 919 3.68 -6.35 -36.03
CA ILE A 919 4.04 -5.11 -36.73
C ILE A 919 3.76 -5.32 -38.21
N LEU A 920 2.62 -4.83 -38.69
CA LEU A 920 2.04 -5.23 -39.97
C LEU A 920 1.72 -4.05 -40.88
N ASN A 921 1.98 -4.17 -42.18
CA ASN A 921 1.44 -3.23 -43.18
C ASN A 921 1.81 -1.76 -42.96
N ASN A 922 2.89 -1.46 -42.25
CA ASN A 922 3.35 -0.10 -42.01
C ASN A 922 4.24 0.38 -43.16
N ILE A 923 4.33 1.70 -43.33
CA ILE A 923 5.29 2.33 -44.25
C ILE A 923 6.27 3.15 -43.41
N VAL A 924 7.58 2.97 -43.65
CA VAL A 924 8.65 3.85 -43.21
C VAL A 924 9.27 4.47 -44.46
N TYR A 925 9.28 5.79 -44.54
CA TYR A 925 9.92 6.53 -45.63
C TYR A 925 10.93 7.54 -45.08
N ASN A 926 12.20 7.20 -45.18
CA ASN A 926 13.31 8.11 -44.93
C ASN A 926 13.90 8.51 -46.30
N PRO A 927 13.64 9.74 -46.78
CA PRO A 927 14.00 10.17 -48.14
C PRO A 927 15.52 10.27 -48.30
N THR A 928 15.99 10.37 -49.55
CA THR A 928 17.41 10.58 -49.84
C THR A 928 17.99 11.73 -49.02
N GLY A 929 19.13 11.47 -48.35
CA GLY A 929 19.75 12.43 -47.42
C GLY A 929 19.30 12.27 -45.96
N PHE A 930 18.31 11.41 -45.69
CA PHE A 930 17.87 11.06 -44.34
C PHE A 930 17.78 9.53 -44.20
N GLN A 931 18.33 8.98 -43.12
CA GLN A 931 18.20 7.57 -42.77
C GLN A 931 18.32 7.40 -41.25
N SER A 932 17.95 6.23 -40.75
CA SER A 932 18.28 5.88 -39.37
C SER A 932 19.78 5.71 -39.21
N ARG A 933 20.28 6.02 -38.01
CA ARG A 933 21.73 6.10 -37.78
C ARG A 933 22.44 4.76 -37.95
N TRP A 934 21.87 3.69 -37.39
CA TRP A 934 22.57 2.41 -37.24
C TRP A 934 21.88 1.25 -37.94
N GLN A 935 20.55 1.16 -37.84
CA GLN A 935 19.83 -0.05 -38.23
C GLN A 935 18.33 0.19 -38.42
N HIS A 936 17.62 -0.79 -38.99
CA HIS A 936 16.16 -0.74 -39.11
C HIS A 936 15.45 -1.03 -37.77
N PHE A 937 15.79 -2.14 -37.12
CA PHE A 937 15.13 -2.61 -35.91
C PHE A 937 16.06 -2.54 -34.69
N ALA A 938 15.51 -2.31 -33.51
CA ALA A 938 16.18 -2.66 -32.26
C ALA A 938 15.42 -3.83 -31.61
N ILE A 939 16.04 -5.01 -31.63
CA ILE A 939 15.53 -6.22 -30.99
C ILE A 939 16.61 -6.72 -30.04
N TYR A 940 16.27 -6.99 -28.78
CA TYR A 940 17.27 -7.33 -27.76
C TYR A 940 17.37 -8.83 -27.50
N ASN A 941 18.60 -9.28 -27.26
CA ASN A 941 18.89 -10.64 -26.83
C ASN A 941 18.12 -11.02 -25.55
N PRO A 942 17.77 -12.30 -25.36
CA PRO A 942 17.12 -12.76 -24.14
C PRO A 942 17.91 -12.36 -22.89
N ARG A 943 17.21 -11.96 -21.84
CA ARG A 943 17.81 -11.61 -20.53
C ARG A 943 17.33 -12.58 -19.46
N THR A 944 18.20 -12.91 -18.53
CA THR A 944 17.83 -13.68 -17.33
C THR A 944 17.32 -12.71 -16.28
N PRO A 945 16.04 -12.79 -15.85
CA PRO A 945 15.53 -12.02 -14.72
C PRO A 945 16.16 -12.46 -13.40
N SER A 946 16.10 -11.60 -12.37
CA SER A 946 16.55 -11.98 -11.04
C SER A 946 15.69 -13.09 -10.45
N ALA A 947 16.25 -13.85 -9.51
CA ALA A 947 15.53 -14.94 -8.86
C ALA A 947 14.34 -14.43 -8.04
N GLY A 948 13.20 -15.12 -8.11
CA GLY A 948 12.02 -14.80 -7.32
C GLY A 948 11.12 -13.69 -7.88
N THR A 949 11.38 -13.22 -9.11
CA THR A 949 10.63 -12.11 -9.74
C THR A 949 9.32 -12.52 -10.44
N ASN A 950 9.01 -13.83 -10.44
CA ASN A 950 7.95 -14.47 -11.23
C ASN A 950 8.06 -14.34 -12.76
N ILE A 951 9.02 -13.58 -13.29
CA ILE A 951 9.20 -13.36 -14.73
C ILE A 951 9.70 -14.66 -15.39
N PRO A 952 9.16 -15.05 -16.56
CA PRO A 952 9.67 -16.18 -17.33
C PRO A 952 11.16 -16.02 -17.64
N SER A 953 11.94 -17.07 -17.41
CA SER A 953 13.38 -17.07 -17.67
C SER A 953 13.74 -18.10 -18.76
N PRO A 954 14.49 -17.69 -19.81
CA PRO A 954 14.89 -16.32 -20.09
C PRO A 954 13.70 -15.45 -20.55
N ALA A 955 13.73 -14.16 -20.19
CA ALA A 955 12.82 -13.17 -20.73
C ALA A 955 13.20 -12.90 -22.19
N ARG A 956 12.22 -12.88 -23.09
CA ARG A 956 12.42 -12.72 -24.54
C ARG A 956 11.66 -11.51 -25.09
N THR A 957 12.22 -10.89 -26.11
CA THR A 957 11.57 -9.82 -26.89
C THR A 957 10.93 -10.34 -28.19
N ASP A 958 11.27 -11.57 -28.59
CA ASP A 958 10.97 -12.19 -29.88
C ASP A 958 10.01 -13.39 -29.80
N ASP A 959 9.32 -13.58 -28.68
CA ASP A 959 8.34 -14.66 -28.50
C ASP A 959 7.04 -14.37 -29.28
N ASN A 960 6.91 -15.02 -30.43
CA ASN A 960 5.86 -14.75 -31.42
C ASN A 960 5.83 -13.27 -31.86
N LEU A 961 7.02 -12.71 -32.11
CA LEU A 961 7.18 -11.44 -32.81
C LEU A 961 7.00 -11.68 -34.32
N VAL A 962 6.07 -10.94 -34.94
CA VAL A 962 5.73 -11.03 -36.36
C VAL A 962 5.86 -9.66 -36.99
N ILE A 963 6.82 -9.51 -37.90
CA ILE A 963 7.02 -8.29 -38.69
C ILE A 963 6.84 -8.65 -40.16
N LYS A 964 5.72 -8.23 -40.77
CA LYS A 964 5.34 -8.64 -42.14
C LYS A 964 4.54 -7.55 -42.87
N GLY A 965 4.66 -7.52 -44.20
CA GLY A 965 3.89 -6.64 -45.07
C GLY A 965 4.28 -5.16 -44.97
N ASN A 966 5.37 -4.84 -44.27
CA ASN A 966 5.84 -3.48 -44.11
C ASN A 966 6.67 -3.05 -45.32
N ILE A 967 6.59 -1.77 -45.67
CA ILE A 967 7.52 -1.10 -46.59
C ILE A 967 8.47 -0.28 -45.73
N ILE A 968 9.77 -0.54 -45.82
CA ILE A 968 10.78 0.17 -45.05
C ILE A 968 11.82 0.70 -46.03
N TRP A 969 11.70 1.98 -46.39
CA TRP A 969 12.69 2.70 -47.17
C TRP A 969 13.52 3.58 -46.24
N ASN A 970 14.73 3.13 -45.92
CA ASN A 970 15.58 3.65 -44.87
C ASN A 970 17.06 3.34 -45.16
N GLY A 971 17.68 4.17 -45.99
CA GLY A 971 19.10 4.04 -46.33
C GLY A 971 19.40 3.04 -47.46
N PRO A 972 20.67 2.65 -47.64
CA PRO A 972 21.10 1.73 -48.69
C PRO A 972 20.65 0.29 -48.44
N THR A 973 20.71 -0.58 -49.47
CA THR A 973 20.23 -1.98 -49.38
C THR A 973 21.00 -2.84 -48.39
N ASP A 974 22.22 -2.46 -48.04
CA ASP A 974 23.08 -3.11 -47.04
C ASP A 974 22.96 -2.49 -45.64
N HIS A 975 22.03 -1.57 -45.43
CA HIS A 975 21.76 -1.00 -44.11
C HIS A 975 21.35 -2.09 -43.12
N SER A 976 21.93 -2.06 -41.92
CA SER A 976 21.79 -3.16 -40.96
C SER A 976 20.34 -3.39 -40.57
N LEU A 977 19.90 -4.66 -40.55
CA LEU A 977 18.60 -5.01 -39.98
C LEU A 977 18.55 -4.73 -38.48
N GLY A 978 19.67 -4.87 -37.76
CA GLY A 978 19.73 -4.72 -36.29
C GLY A 978 19.27 -5.95 -35.51
N LEU A 979 19.50 -7.15 -36.07
CA LEU A 979 19.20 -8.42 -35.40
C LEU A 979 20.38 -8.84 -34.52
N PRO A 980 20.13 -9.23 -33.26
CA PRO A 980 21.20 -9.64 -32.36
C PRO A 980 21.49 -11.15 -32.48
N GLU A 981 22.52 -11.64 -31.80
CA GLU A 981 22.98 -13.04 -31.95
C GLU A 981 22.01 -14.11 -31.42
N GLN A 982 21.13 -13.77 -30.47
CA GLN A 982 20.29 -14.73 -29.72
C GLN A 982 18.78 -14.43 -29.76
N ALA A 983 18.37 -13.36 -30.45
CA ALA A 983 16.97 -13.08 -30.75
C ALA A 983 16.77 -13.01 -32.26
N CYS A 984 15.61 -13.45 -32.73
CA CYS A 984 15.33 -13.64 -34.15
C CYS A 984 16.35 -14.53 -34.88
N MET A 985 16.79 -15.60 -34.20
CA MET A 985 17.69 -16.62 -34.75
C MET A 985 17.02 -17.37 -35.91
N ASP A 986 17.82 -18.04 -36.75
CA ASP A 986 17.34 -18.78 -37.94
C ASP A 986 16.24 -19.81 -37.64
N ASN A 987 16.22 -20.38 -36.43
CA ASN A 987 15.22 -21.35 -36.00
C ASN A 987 13.95 -20.71 -35.40
N ASN A 988 13.91 -19.39 -35.19
CA ASN A 988 12.70 -18.71 -34.75
C ASN A 988 11.72 -18.61 -35.94
N PRO A 989 10.52 -19.23 -35.86
CA PRO A 989 9.63 -19.37 -37.00
C PRO A 989 8.91 -18.07 -37.38
N THR A 990 8.86 -17.07 -36.50
CA THR A 990 8.09 -15.85 -36.70
C THR A 990 8.95 -14.61 -36.90
N CYS A 991 10.19 -14.63 -36.40
CA CYS A 991 11.19 -13.58 -36.61
C CYS A 991 12.55 -14.19 -36.90
N ASN A 992 13.04 -14.05 -38.12
CA ASN A 992 14.43 -14.37 -38.49
C ASN A 992 14.83 -13.57 -39.74
N GLN A 993 16.13 -13.46 -40.02
CA GLN A 993 16.62 -12.63 -41.13
C GLN A 993 15.97 -12.97 -42.47
N ALA A 994 15.91 -14.27 -42.82
CA ALA A 994 15.32 -14.71 -44.08
C ALA A 994 13.82 -14.39 -44.17
N GLN A 995 13.09 -14.56 -43.07
CA GLN A 995 11.68 -14.21 -42.96
C GLN A 995 11.45 -12.70 -43.10
N LEU A 996 12.24 -11.88 -42.41
CA LEU A 996 12.09 -10.42 -42.43
C LEU A 996 12.31 -9.85 -43.83
N LEU A 997 13.35 -10.30 -44.54
CA LEU A 997 13.65 -9.86 -45.90
C LEU A 997 12.64 -10.37 -46.94
N ARG A 998 12.06 -11.56 -46.73
CA ARG A 998 11.06 -12.14 -47.63
C ARG A 998 9.69 -11.49 -47.47
N ASP A 999 9.26 -11.29 -46.23
CA ASP A 999 7.88 -10.89 -45.92
C ASP A 999 7.71 -9.36 -45.84
N ASN A 1000 8.77 -8.57 -46.03
CA ASN A 1000 8.74 -7.10 -46.02
C ASN A 1000 9.53 -6.53 -47.20
N ALA A 1001 9.16 -5.32 -47.64
CA ALA A 1001 9.92 -4.58 -48.64
C ALA A 1001 10.91 -3.63 -47.96
N ILE A 1002 12.08 -4.16 -47.57
CA ILE A 1002 13.15 -3.38 -46.92
C ILE A 1002 14.13 -2.89 -47.99
N ASN A 1003 14.17 -1.57 -48.20
CA ASN A 1003 15.02 -0.88 -49.20
C ASN A 1003 14.87 -1.38 -50.64
N THR A 1004 13.74 -2.01 -50.97
CA THR A 1004 13.42 -2.54 -52.32
C THR A 1004 12.28 -1.81 -53.00
N ILE A 1005 11.39 -1.16 -52.24
CA ILE A 1005 10.27 -0.37 -52.75
C ILE A 1005 10.32 1.00 -52.11
N GLN A 1006 10.64 2.03 -52.88
CA GLN A 1006 10.59 3.42 -52.42
C GLN A 1006 9.13 3.93 -52.44
N PRO A 1007 8.56 4.37 -51.30
CA PRO A 1007 7.21 4.95 -51.28
C PRO A 1007 7.09 6.21 -52.15
N GLN A 1008 5.99 6.31 -52.90
CA GLN A 1008 5.67 7.46 -53.74
C GLN A 1008 4.40 8.16 -53.23
N PHE A 1009 4.61 9.22 -52.46
CA PHE A 1009 3.54 10.06 -51.91
C PHE A 1009 3.37 11.35 -52.70
N VAL A 1010 2.20 11.99 -52.59
CA VAL A 1010 1.88 13.26 -53.27
C VAL A 1010 2.87 14.35 -52.88
N ASN A 1011 3.06 14.59 -51.58
CA ASN A 1011 4.08 15.53 -51.08
C ASN A 1011 4.41 15.26 -49.60
N ALA A 1012 5.17 14.20 -49.33
CA ALA A 1012 5.54 13.81 -47.97
C ALA A 1012 6.31 14.90 -47.21
N ALA A 1013 7.11 15.71 -47.91
CA ALA A 1013 7.85 16.81 -47.28
C ALA A 1013 6.92 17.90 -46.71
N ALA A 1014 5.73 18.06 -47.30
CA ALA A 1014 4.67 18.96 -46.84
C ALA A 1014 3.60 18.26 -45.97
N GLY A 1015 3.84 17.02 -45.53
CA GLY A 1015 2.90 16.24 -44.72
C GLY A 1015 1.77 15.56 -45.49
N ASP A 1016 1.79 15.59 -46.83
CA ASP A 1016 0.81 14.88 -47.67
C ASP A 1016 1.31 13.48 -48.01
N PHE A 1017 0.93 12.53 -47.17
CA PHE A 1017 1.32 11.12 -47.28
C PHE A 1017 0.40 10.29 -48.18
N ARG A 1018 -0.57 10.88 -48.88
CA ARG A 1018 -1.43 10.13 -49.80
C ARG A 1018 -0.59 9.53 -50.93
N PRO A 1019 -0.89 8.31 -51.42
CA PRO A 1019 -0.15 7.74 -52.55
C PRO A 1019 -0.42 8.54 -53.82
N VAL A 1020 0.60 8.73 -54.65
CA VAL A 1020 0.39 9.26 -56.01
C VAL A 1020 -0.49 8.29 -56.81
N SER A 1021 -1.31 8.81 -57.73
CA SER A 1021 -2.10 7.96 -58.63
C SER A 1021 -1.18 7.05 -59.46
N GLY A 1022 -1.37 5.74 -59.38
CA GLY A 1022 -0.56 4.75 -60.09
C GLY A 1022 0.77 4.39 -59.40
N SER A 1023 0.97 4.84 -58.15
CA SER A 1023 2.19 4.54 -57.41
C SER A 1023 2.39 3.04 -57.13
N ASN A 1024 3.66 2.67 -56.94
CA ASN A 1024 4.08 1.33 -56.58
C ASN A 1024 3.46 0.81 -55.26
N ILE A 1025 3.10 1.70 -54.33
CA ILE A 1025 2.51 1.33 -53.03
C ILE A 1025 0.98 1.19 -53.07
N ARG A 1026 0.30 1.70 -54.12
CA ARG A 1026 -1.17 1.68 -54.22
C ARG A 1026 -1.74 0.29 -54.53
N ASN A 1027 -0.95 -0.57 -55.18
CA ASN A 1027 -1.36 -1.93 -55.55
C ASN A 1027 -0.88 -3.00 -54.55
N MET A 1028 -0.22 -2.58 -53.46
CA MET A 1028 0.28 -3.52 -52.45
C MET A 1028 -0.86 -3.99 -51.58
N THR A 1029 -1.06 -5.31 -51.57
CA THR A 1029 -2.08 -5.96 -50.74
C THR A 1029 -1.56 -6.10 -49.32
N ALA A 1030 -2.29 -5.55 -48.35
CA ALA A 1030 -2.00 -5.68 -46.95
C ALA A 1030 -2.25 -7.12 -46.45
N ILE A 1031 -1.41 -7.54 -45.51
CA ILE A 1031 -1.53 -8.81 -44.81
C ILE A 1031 -2.63 -8.73 -43.77
N ALA A 1032 -3.44 -9.79 -43.65
CA ALA A 1032 -4.49 -9.85 -42.63
C ALA A 1032 -3.89 -9.78 -41.21
N ILE A 1033 -4.55 -9.02 -40.33
CA ILE A 1033 -4.23 -9.02 -38.90
C ILE A 1033 -4.73 -10.36 -38.32
N PRO A 1034 -3.87 -11.14 -37.63
CA PRO A 1034 -4.28 -12.44 -37.12
C PRO A 1034 -5.28 -12.33 -35.98
N THR A 1035 -6.05 -13.40 -35.76
CA THR A 1035 -6.84 -13.56 -34.54
C THR A 1035 -5.90 -13.66 -33.34
N LEU A 1036 -6.12 -12.82 -32.34
CA LEU A 1036 -5.34 -12.76 -31.11
C LEU A 1036 -5.82 -13.83 -30.13
N SER A 1037 -4.88 -14.58 -29.54
CA SER A 1037 -5.17 -15.51 -28.44
C SER A 1037 -4.76 -14.92 -27.11
N TRP A 1038 -5.62 -15.08 -26.10
CA TRP A 1038 -5.37 -14.67 -24.72
C TRP A 1038 -5.05 -15.85 -23.80
N SER A 1039 -4.96 -17.07 -24.34
CA SER A 1039 -4.74 -18.30 -23.57
C SER A 1039 -3.37 -18.38 -22.91
N ALA A 1040 -2.41 -17.58 -23.36
CA ALA A 1040 -1.05 -17.55 -22.83
C ALA A 1040 -0.86 -16.58 -21.65
N LEU A 1041 -1.93 -15.92 -21.18
CA LEU A 1041 -1.85 -15.07 -20.00
C LEU A 1041 -1.48 -15.89 -18.76
N PRO A 1042 -0.65 -15.35 -17.85
CA PRO A 1042 -0.39 -15.98 -16.57
C PRO A 1042 -1.67 -16.12 -15.73
N ALA A 1043 -1.80 -17.23 -14.99
CA ALA A 1043 -3.03 -17.56 -14.26
C ALA A 1043 -3.21 -16.78 -12.94
N ARG A 1044 -2.19 -16.04 -12.46
CA ARG A 1044 -2.21 -15.41 -11.14
C ARG A 1044 -1.47 -14.05 -11.12
N PRO A 1045 -2.17 -12.92 -10.90
CA PRO A 1045 -3.62 -12.79 -11.11
C PRO A 1045 -3.95 -12.89 -12.61
N LEU A 1046 -5.03 -13.58 -12.98
CA LEU A 1046 -5.42 -13.66 -14.39
C LEU A 1046 -5.94 -12.29 -14.87
N ALA A 1047 -5.22 -11.68 -15.80
CA ALA A 1047 -5.66 -10.47 -16.47
C ALA A 1047 -6.89 -10.76 -17.38
N PRO A 1048 -7.88 -9.85 -17.47
CA PRO A 1048 -8.99 -9.97 -18.41
C PRO A 1048 -8.53 -10.10 -19.86
N ALA A 1049 -9.17 -11.00 -20.60
CA ALA A 1049 -8.97 -11.09 -22.04
C ALA A 1049 -9.53 -9.85 -22.75
N GLY A 1050 -8.78 -9.33 -23.71
CA GLY A 1050 -9.20 -8.27 -24.61
C GLY A 1050 -9.80 -8.76 -25.92
N ALA A 1051 -9.78 -7.88 -26.93
CA ALA A 1051 -10.24 -8.21 -28.27
C ALA A 1051 -9.45 -9.38 -28.88
N THR A 1052 -10.16 -10.33 -29.49
CA THR A 1052 -9.56 -11.44 -30.24
C THR A 1052 -9.47 -11.13 -31.74
N THR A 1053 -10.26 -10.19 -32.24
CA THR A 1053 -10.28 -9.79 -33.64
C THR A 1053 -10.08 -8.28 -33.72
N ILE A 1054 -9.12 -7.85 -34.53
CA ILE A 1054 -8.86 -6.43 -34.80
C ILE A 1054 -9.31 -6.12 -36.22
N THR A 1055 -10.21 -5.16 -36.35
CA THR A 1055 -10.68 -4.66 -37.64
C THR A 1055 -10.15 -3.24 -37.88
N VAL A 1056 -9.78 -3.00 -39.14
CA VAL A 1056 -9.34 -1.70 -39.65
C VAL A 1056 -10.08 -1.47 -40.95
N ASN A 1057 -11.32 -0.98 -40.84
CA ASN A 1057 -12.27 -0.92 -41.95
C ASN A 1057 -12.09 0.32 -42.83
N VAL A 1058 -11.46 1.36 -42.29
CA VAL A 1058 -11.18 2.62 -42.99
C VAL A 1058 -9.71 2.99 -42.85
N ASN A 1059 -9.19 3.76 -43.80
CA ASN A 1059 -7.91 4.46 -43.65
C ASN A 1059 -8.11 5.76 -42.83
N ARG A 1060 -7.02 6.50 -42.60
CA ARG A 1060 -7.05 7.73 -41.84
C ARG A 1060 -7.95 8.79 -42.50
N ASP A 1061 -7.97 8.86 -43.83
CA ASP A 1061 -8.88 9.73 -44.60
C ASP A 1061 -10.36 9.29 -44.55
N GLY A 1062 -10.71 8.21 -43.85
CA GLY A 1062 -12.09 7.70 -43.74
C GLY A 1062 -12.57 6.88 -44.95
N THR A 1063 -11.70 6.62 -45.93
CA THR A 1063 -11.97 5.77 -47.08
C THR A 1063 -12.01 4.30 -46.68
N SER A 1064 -12.99 3.55 -47.19
CA SER A 1064 -13.10 2.11 -46.91
C SER A 1064 -11.88 1.34 -47.42
N ARG A 1065 -11.35 0.46 -46.58
CA ARG A 1065 -10.28 -0.49 -46.93
C ARG A 1065 -10.82 -1.74 -47.64
N ALA A 1066 -12.12 -1.99 -47.61
CA ALA A 1066 -12.73 -3.14 -48.27
C ALA A 1066 -12.53 -3.15 -49.80
N THR A 1067 -12.28 -1.98 -50.40
CA THR A 1067 -12.12 -1.80 -51.85
C THR A 1067 -10.65 -1.71 -52.30
N THR A 1068 -9.69 -1.62 -51.38
CA THR A 1068 -8.28 -1.33 -51.70
C THR A 1068 -7.26 -2.17 -50.92
N ASN A 1069 -7.56 -2.58 -49.68
CA ASN A 1069 -6.67 -3.30 -48.76
C ASN A 1069 -5.20 -2.82 -48.79
N ASN A 1070 -4.97 -1.50 -48.75
CA ASN A 1070 -3.64 -0.90 -48.89
C ASN A 1070 -2.81 -0.88 -47.59
N VAL A 1071 -1.48 -0.90 -47.73
CA VAL A 1071 -0.50 -0.69 -46.63
C VAL A 1071 -0.36 0.80 -46.28
N GLY A 1072 -0.06 1.13 -45.02
CA GLY A 1072 0.08 2.52 -44.55
C GLY A 1072 -1.23 3.18 -44.09
N ALA A 1073 -1.11 4.38 -43.52
CA ALA A 1073 -2.19 5.09 -42.82
C ALA A 1073 -3.16 5.85 -43.74
N TYR A 1074 -2.59 6.54 -44.74
CA TYR A 1074 -3.18 7.51 -45.68
C TYR A 1074 -4.27 8.38 -45.10
#